data_AF-G5AAE7-F1
#
_entry.id   AF-G5AAE7-F1
#
_cell.length_a   1.000
_cell.length_b   1.000
_cell.length_c   1.000
_cell.angle_alpha   90.00
_cell.angle_beta   90.00
_cell.angle_gamma   90.00
#
_symmetry.space_group_name_H-M   'P 1'
#
loop_
_entity.id
_entity.type
_entity.pdbx_description
1 polymer ?
#
loop_
_entity_poly.entity_id
_entity_poly.type
_entity_poly.pdbx_seq_one_letter_code
_entity_poly.pdbx_strand_id
1 'polypeptide(L)'
;ISMSVVQRGMENYKNVMASPSKPAWKSLCQPDSTESGIVEDDSDLEEVEESFERYDPKVILPSSLPEVESITNMKFDPTAQINGPSDLYQHPDGNVKTRVRPHFRHLFEHSASSSFFAYIPVYYWVEVLHQTNKAMRAHELEKKLSTNKPFTLQELMTFLGILFFMKLVVKGEHANYWGRQIEDCIVGGNHTGLDKVMALSRFKLLRQHFCFRHVPKAARAAMDPVRRIRPLLNMLKITEGKYVEVGRDVSLDEASVASKTKYGRRLIMFNPMKPGGKYHFRVYTLCCATTWIAINFRVHCASDLSDRLQGVVSKETIEALRQELDELSTVRSQVMEVVRPLYHTNRVINADNYYMSVQLLAALRVKGLYGRGTIRGNSLHFPHHVVLKKKECRRGQYRQALSVAHEMVAVAWYDSAVVKMVSNADKSSETVLTRRVGSQLQPFPAPLRVSEYNTNMQGVDRLDQLRERFSLADGHTFKKWYKKLGMAFVDIARVNAYMTRKLTIDVTRDRDPHRSFVAELAEEQISGKWMEAPSDRRMFYSARGESGVAAAVEASAMWHCGGVEPSTMSSPQKSCVALNSKQIFGDKMRRRHCVVCRWEDRFPTVVTDHCTLHGVSLCQIVHTTAAKPYFCQQPTWTCWE
;
A
#
# COMPACT_ATOMS: atom_id res chain seq x y z
N ILE A 1 35.93 -29.58 -6.55
CA ILE A 1 36.41 -29.39 -5.16
C ILE A 1 36.14 -30.71 -4.41
N SER A 2 37.18 -31.41 -3.95
CA SER A 2 37.04 -32.70 -3.27
C SER A 2 36.52 -32.53 -1.83
N MET A 3 35.88 -33.55 -1.27
CA MET A 3 35.38 -33.50 0.12
C MET A 3 36.47 -33.26 1.16
N SER A 4 37.70 -33.69 0.88
CA SER A 4 38.86 -33.46 1.76
C SER A 4 39.19 -31.97 1.88
N VAL A 5 39.06 -31.19 0.80
CA VAL A 5 39.26 -29.74 0.81
C VAL A 5 38.19 -29.03 1.65
N VAL A 6 36.94 -29.52 1.61
CA VAL A 6 35.84 -28.96 2.40
C VAL A 6 36.00 -29.26 3.89
N GLN A 7 36.39 -30.49 4.25
CA GLN A 7 36.65 -30.87 5.64
C GLN A 7 37.83 -30.10 6.24
N ARG A 8 38.93 -29.93 5.49
CA ARG A 8 40.07 -29.10 5.90
C ARG A 8 39.68 -27.64 6.11
N GLY A 9 38.84 -27.10 5.24
CA GLY A 9 38.28 -25.74 5.40
C GLY A 9 37.47 -25.58 6.69
N MET A 10 36.66 -26.58 7.05
CA MET A 10 35.89 -26.57 8.31
C MET A 10 36.79 -26.66 9.55
N GLU A 11 37.86 -27.43 9.49
CA GLU A 11 38.81 -27.62 10.59
C GLU A 11 39.70 -26.38 10.80
N ASN A 12 40.17 -25.78 9.70
CA ASN A 12 40.88 -24.50 9.71
C ASN A 12 40.00 -23.37 10.29
N TYR A 13 38.72 -23.34 9.94
CA TYR A 13 37.77 -22.37 10.51
C TYR A 13 37.58 -22.55 12.02
N LYS A 14 37.48 -23.79 12.50
CA LYS A 14 37.40 -24.09 13.94
C LYS A 14 38.67 -23.67 14.67
N ASN A 15 39.85 -23.91 14.10
CA ASN A 15 41.13 -23.55 14.69
C ASN A 15 41.34 -22.02 14.79
N VAL A 16 40.85 -21.26 13.82
CA VAL A 16 40.86 -19.77 13.85
C VAL A 16 39.92 -19.21 14.92
N MET A 17 38.79 -19.89 15.17
CA MET A 17 37.78 -19.42 16.12
C MET A 17 38.07 -19.84 17.57
N ALA A 18 38.82 -20.93 17.79
CA ALA A 18 39.04 -21.49 19.12
C ALA A 18 40.40 -21.15 19.76
N SER A 19 41.41 -20.73 18.98
CA SER A 19 42.76 -20.47 19.51
C SER A 19 43.03 -18.98 19.80
N PRO A 20 43.57 -18.60 20.98
CA PRO A 20 43.94 -17.21 21.29
C PRO A 20 45.08 -16.68 20.40
N SER A 21 45.98 -17.57 19.95
CA SER A 21 47.06 -17.25 19.02
C SER A 21 46.63 -17.62 17.59
N LYS A 22 45.88 -16.73 16.94
CA LYS A 22 45.37 -16.96 15.57
C LYS A 22 46.51 -17.42 14.64
N PRO A 23 46.42 -18.60 14.00
CA PRO A 23 47.49 -19.11 13.15
C PRO A 23 47.68 -18.22 11.90
N ALA A 24 48.94 -18.08 11.46
CA ALA A 24 49.27 -17.27 10.29
C ALA A 24 48.71 -17.89 9.01
N TRP A 25 48.19 -17.04 8.10
CA TRP A 25 47.56 -17.45 6.83
C TRP A 25 48.38 -18.47 6.02
N LYS A 26 49.71 -18.30 6.03
CA LYS A 26 50.65 -19.19 5.32
C LYS A 26 50.63 -20.64 5.81
N SER A 27 50.28 -20.87 7.08
CA SER A 27 50.16 -22.22 7.65
C SER A 27 48.84 -22.91 7.27
N LEU A 28 47.80 -22.14 6.95
CA LEU A 28 46.47 -22.66 6.59
C LEU A 28 46.41 -23.12 5.12
N CYS A 29 47.42 -22.77 4.32
CA CYS A 29 47.47 -22.99 2.87
C CYS A 29 48.62 -23.91 2.42
N GLN A 30 49.25 -24.68 3.32
CA GLN A 30 50.24 -25.66 2.91
C GLN A 30 49.56 -26.86 2.23
N PRO A 31 49.98 -27.26 1.01
CA PRO A 31 49.50 -28.46 0.36
C PRO A 31 50.05 -29.72 1.06
N ASP A 32 49.23 -30.77 1.13
CA ASP A 32 49.62 -32.05 1.74
C ASP A 32 50.63 -32.78 0.84
N SER A 33 51.65 -33.38 1.45
CA SER A 33 52.69 -34.18 0.79
C SER A 33 52.18 -35.54 0.24
N THR A 34 50.87 -35.74 0.13
CA THR A 34 50.23 -36.97 -0.37
C THR A 34 49.44 -36.77 -1.67
N GLU A 35 49.47 -35.59 -2.29
CA GLU A 35 49.00 -35.43 -3.68
C GLU A 35 50.16 -35.61 -4.68
N SER A 36 50.82 -36.78 -4.60
CA SER A 36 51.71 -37.26 -5.67
C SER A 36 50.89 -38.12 -6.62
N GLY A 37 50.28 -37.49 -7.63
CA GLY A 37 49.41 -38.22 -8.55
C GLY A 37 48.81 -37.38 -9.66
N ILE A 38 49.57 -36.45 -10.25
CA ILE A 38 49.33 -36.02 -11.62
C ILE A 38 50.69 -36.07 -12.32
N VAL A 39 50.74 -36.90 -13.34
CA VAL A 39 51.89 -37.24 -14.17
C VAL A 39 52.47 -35.97 -14.80
N GLU A 40 53.78 -35.79 -14.64
CA GLU A 40 54.60 -34.93 -15.49
C GLU A 40 54.54 -35.48 -16.92
N ASP A 41 53.76 -34.82 -17.78
CA ASP A 41 54.00 -34.87 -19.21
C ASP A 41 54.36 -33.44 -19.65
N ASP A 42 55.66 -33.22 -19.75
CA ASP A 42 56.34 -31.98 -20.13
C ASP A 42 56.50 -31.91 -21.68
N SER A 43 55.62 -32.58 -22.41
CA SER A 43 55.53 -32.52 -23.87
C SER A 43 54.14 -32.14 -24.35
N ASP A 44 53.80 -30.86 -24.21
CA ASP A 44 52.92 -30.06 -25.10
C ASP A 44 52.74 -28.64 -24.52
N LEU A 45 53.85 -28.00 -24.12
CA LEU A 45 53.89 -26.59 -23.71
C LEU A 45 54.11 -25.64 -24.90
N GLU A 46 53.47 -25.95 -26.03
CA GLU A 46 53.21 -25.00 -27.10
C GLU A 46 51.71 -25.05 -27.43
N GLU A 47 51.05 -23.89 -27.34
CA GLU A 47 49.63 -23.63 -27.69
C GLU A 47 48.53 -24.05 -26.70
N VAL A 48 48.58 -23.55 -25.45
CA VAL A 48 47.32 -23.13 -24.78
C VAL A 48 47.54 -21.79 -24.06
N GLU A 49 47.67 -20.72 -24.85
CA GLU A 49 47.21 -19.40 -24.42
C GLU A 49 45.67 -19.47 -24.32
N GLU A 50 45.15 -20.07 -23.25
CA GLU A 50 43.78 -19.79 -22.83
C GLU A 50 43.77 -18.35 -22.32
N SER A 51 43.51 -17.45 -23.26
CA SER A 51 43.28 -16.04 -23.03
C SER A 51 42.23 -15.89 -21.93
N PHE A 52 42.67 -15.60 -20.71
CA PHE A 52 41.82 -14.91 -19.76
C PHE A 52 41.57 -13.52 -20.33
N GLU A 53 40.61 -13.43 -21.26
CA GLU A 53 40.03 -12.15 -21.62
C GLU A 53 39.54 -11.53 -20.31
N ARG A 54 40.12 -10.39 -19.94
CA ARG A 54 39.49 -9.49 -18.97
C ARG A 54 38.02 -9.42 -19.35
N TYR A 55 37.12 -9.75 -18.41
CA TYR A 55 35.70 -9.46 -18.58
C TYR A 55 35.58 -7.96 -18.79
N ASP A 56 35.54 -7.56 -20.06
CA ASP A 56 35.22 -6.23 -20.50
C ASP A 56 33.71 -6.24 -20.67
N PRO A 57 32.92 -5.71 -19.72
CA PRO A 57 31.54 -5.43 -20.03
C PRO A 57 31.58 -4.41 -21.15
N LYS A 58 31.34 -4.88 -22.40
CA LYS A 58 31.26 -4.06 -23.62
C LYS A 58 30.26 -2.90 -23.50
N VAL A 59 29.53 -2.82 -22.39
CA VAL A 59 28.46 -1.90 -22.06
C VAL A 59 28.51 -1.57 -20.56
N ILE A 60 28.93 -0.35 -20.21
CA ILE A 60 28.76 0.18 -18.85
C ILE A 60 27.33 0.72 -18.73
N LEU A 61 26.44 -0.07 -18.12
CA LEU A 61 25.13 0.43 -17.71
C LEU A 61 25.29 1.40 -16.54
N PRO A 62 24.47 2.46 -16.46
CA PRO A 62 24.45 3.32 -15.29
C PRO A 62 24.22 2.50 -14.02
N SER A 63 25.09 2.70 -13.04
CA SER A 63 25.04 2.03 -11.74
C SER A 63 24.41 2.91 -10.66
N SER A 64 24.30 4.21 -10.91
CA SER A 64 23.82 5.22 -9.97
C SER A 64 22.86 6.22 -10.62
N LEU A 65 22.06 6.91 -9.80
CA LEU A 65 21.13 7.94 -10.27
C LEU A 65 21.85 9.19 -10.83
N PRO A 66 22.99 9.65 -10.27
CA PRO A 66 23.80 10.72 -10.87
C PRO A 66 24.32 10.38 -12.26
N GLU A 67 24.76 9.13 -12.48
CA GLU A 67 25.20 8.68 -13.80
C GLU A 67 24.06 8.77 -14.81
N VAL A 68 22.82 8.44 -14.41
CA VAL A 68 21.64 8.58 -15.25
C VAL A 68 21.37 10.04 -15.63
N GLU A 69 21.57 10.99 -14.72
CA GLU A 69 21.45 12.42 -15.03
C GLU A 69 22.55 12.91 -15.97
N SER A 70 23.74 12.33 -15.87
CA SER A 70 24.90 12.69 -16.70
C SER A 70 24.82 12.17 -18.14
N ILE A 71 23.83 11.32 -18.47
CA ILE A 71 23.62 10.83 -19.84
C ILE A 71 23.37 12.03 -20.77
N THR A 72 24.33 12.29 -21.66
CA THR A 72 24.25 13.36 -22.65
C THR A 72 23.71 12.89 -24.01
N ASN A 73 23.97 11.63 -24.37
CA ASN A 73 23.62 11.05 -25.66
C ASN A 73 23.17 9.60 -25.49
N MET A 74 22.21 9.18 -26.33
CA MET A 74 21.72 7.81 -26.39
C MET A 74 21.72 7.32 -27.84
N LYS A 75 22.45 6.24 -28.13
CA LYS A 75 22.51 5.64 -29.47
C LYS A 75 21.35 4.65 -29.64
N PHE A 76 20.60 4.81 -30.72
CA PHE A 76 19.56 3.87 -31.15
C PHE A 76 19.85 3.41 -32.58
N ASP A 77 19.92 2.10 -32.79
CA ASP A 77 20.12 1.44 -34.07
C ASP A 77 18.78 0.93 -34.64
N PRO A 78 18.39 1.33 -35.86
CA PRO A 78 17.15 0.90 -36.48
C PRO A 78 17.15 -0.57 -36.94
N THR A 79 18.31 -1.19 -37.07
CA THR A 79 18.47 -2.57 -37.58
C THR A 79 18.59 -3.61 -36.47
N ALA A 80 18.94 -3.17 -35.25
CA ALA A 80 19.11 -4.06 -34.12
C ALA A 80 17.80 -4.73 -33.68
N GLN A 81 17.92 -5.92 -33.09
CA GLN A 81 16.81 -6.65 -32.47
C GLN A 81 17.20 -7.03 -31.04
N ILE A 82 16.22 -7.08 -30.13
CA ILE A 82 16.45 -7.49 -28.75
C ILE A 82 15.36 -8.46 -28.29
N ASN A 83 15.81 -9.50 -27.59
CA ASN A 83 14.93 -10.34 -26.80
C ASN A 83 14.47 -9.53 -25.58
N GLY A 84 13.22 -9.72 -25.15
CA GLY A 84 12.72 -9.04 -23.95
C GLY A 84 13.50 -9.51 -22.72
N PRO A 85 13.48 -8.75 -21.61
CA PRO A 85 14.18 -9.15 -20.39
C PRO A 85 13.68 -10.49 -19.88
N SER A 86 14.60 -11.37 -19.48
CA SER A 86 14.30 -12.72 -19.00
C SER A 86 13.94 -12.76 -17.52
N ASP A 87 14.26 -11.71 -16.78
CA ASP A 87 14.16 -11.59 -15.33
C ASP A 87 12.96 -10.74 -14.87
N LEU A 88 12.02 -10.42 -15.77
CA LEU A 88 10.77 -9.73 -15.41
C LEU A 88 10.05 -10.47 -14.30
N TYR A 89 9.44 -9.71 -13.39
CA TYR A 89 8.76 -10.27 -12.22
C TYR A 89 7.79 -11.41 -12.57
N GLN A 90 7.95 -12.50 -11.84
CA GLN A 90 7.07 -13.64 -11.79
C GLN A 90 6.97 -14.12 -10.34
N HIS A 91 5.82 -14.63 -9.96
CA HIS A 91 5.68 -15.39 -8.72
C HIS A 91 6.48 -16.70 -8.83
N PRO A 92 6.78 -17.36 -7.70
CA PRO A 92 7.48 -18.66 -7.71
C PRO A 92 6.78 -19.77 -8.52
N ASP A 93 5.48 -19.62 -8.77
CA ASP A 93 4.65 -20.54 -9.58
C ASP A 93 4.57 -20.12 -11.06
N GLY A 94 5.35 -19.12 -11.50
CA GLY A 94 5.35 -18.57 -12.84
C GLY A 94 4.19 -17.61 -13.15
N ASN A 95 3.26 -17.41 -12.21
CA ASN A 95 2.14 -16.49 -12.41
C ASN A 95 2.62 -15.03 -12.35
N VAL A 96 1.92 -14.14 -13.06
CA VAL A 96 2.23 -12.71 -13.14
C VAL A 96 1.12 -11.83 -12.58
N LYS A 97 0.00 -12.42 -12.19
CA LYS A 97 -1.19 -11.71 -11.71
C LYS A 97 -1.08 -11.37 -10.23
N THR A 98 -1.73 -10.29 -9.83
CA THR A 98 -1.85 -9.93 -8.42
C THR A 98 -2.65 -10.97 -7.66
N ARG A 99 -2.20 -11.32 -6.45
CA ARG A 99 -2.90 -12.21 -5.53
C ARG A 99 -2.87 -11.68 -4.11
N VAL A 100 -3.84 -12.09 -3.30
CA VAL A 100 -3.85 -11.80 -1.86
C VAL A 100 -2.84 -12.69 -1.18
N ARG A 101 -2.07 -12.14 -0.24
CA ARG A 101 -1.15 -12.92 0.58
C ARG A 101 -1.96 -13.93 1.42
N PRO A 102 -1.61 -15.23 1.41
CA PRO A 102 -2.40 -16.27 2.07
C PRO A 102 -2.73 -15.97 3.54
N HIS A 103 -1.76 -15.44 4.30
CA HIS A 103 -1.91 -15.10 5.72
C HIS A 103 -2.97 -14.02 6.01
N PHE A 104 -3.33 -13.18 5.03
CA PHE A 104 -4.32 -12.12 5.20
C PHE A 104 -5.66 -12.44 4.53
N ARG A 105 -5.78 -13.58 3.85
CA ARG A 105 -6.97 -13.99 3.09
C ARG A 105 -8.25 -13.96 3.96
N HIS A 106 -8.15 -14.47 5.18
CA HIS A 106 -9.25 -14.53 6.14
C HIS A 106 -9.86 -13.15 6.46
N LEU A 107 -9.09 -12.06 6.39
CA LEU A 107 -9.60 -10.70 6.64
C LEU A 107 -10.59 -10.27 5.58
N PHE A 108 -10.36 -10.65 4.33
CA PHE A 108 -11.17 -10.26 3.20
C PHE A 108 -12.35 -11.20 2.98
N GLU A 109 -12.24 -12.45 3.43
CA GLU A 109 -13.34 -13.42 3.42
C GLU A 109 -14.37 -13.17 4.53
N HIS A 110 -13.95 -12.59 5.66
CA HIS A 110 -14.80 -12.38 6.83
C HIS A 110 -16.01 -11.46 6.56
N SER A 111 -15.75 -10.19 6.26
CA SER A 111 -16.82 -9.20 6.09
C SER A 111 -16.36 -7.93 5.37
N ALA A 112 -17.31 -7.08 4.96
CA ALA A 112 -17.00 -5.80 4.34
C ALA A 112 -16.22 -4.86 5.30
N SER A 113 -16.63 -4.77 6.57
CA SER A 113 -15.93 -3.96 7.57
C SER A 113 -14.53 -4.50 7.85
N SER A 114 -14.35 -5.82 7.91
CA SER A 114 -13.01 -6.44 8.05
C SER A 114 -12.10 -6.05 6.89
N SER A 115 -12.60 -6.14 5.65
CA SER A 115 -11.87 -5.74 4.45
C SER A 115 -11.50 -4.25 4.48
N PHE A 116 -12.43 -3.39 4.91
CA PHE A 116 -12.20 -1.94 5.01
C PHE A 116 -11.20 -1.58 6.10
N PHE A 117 -11.31 -2.22 7.27
CA PHE A 117 -10.40 -1.99 8.39
C PHE A 117 -9.01 -2.57 8.18
N ALA A 118 -8.82 -3.53 7.26
CA ALA A 118 -7.48 -3.89 6.82
C ALA A 118 -6.73 -2.67 6.26
N TYR A 119 -7.39 -1.83 5.46
CA TYR A 119 -6.78 -0.63 4.88
C TYR A 119 -6.81 0.59 5.81
N ILE A 120 -7.87 0.76 6.62
CA ILE A 120 -7.96 1.82 7.64
C ILE A 120 -8.29 1.19 9.00
N PRO A 121 -7.27 0.77 9.78
CA PRO A 121 -7.48 0.04 11.03
C PRO A 121 -8.34 0.78 12.05
N VAL A 122 -9.04 0.02 12.90
CA VAL A 122 -9.92 0.59 13.95
C VAL A 122 -9.15 1.53 14.89
N TYR A 123 -7.89 1.24 15.22
CA TYR A 123 -7.08 2.14 16.06
C TYR A 123 -6.89 3.52 15.43
N TYR A 124 -6.84 3.61 14.10
CA TYR A 124 -6.76 4.89 13.40
C TYR A 124 -8.06 5.67 13.57
N TRP A 125 -9.21 4.99 13.53
CA TRP A 125 -10.49 5.64 13.80
C TRP A 125 -10.66 6.08 15.25
N VAL A 126 -10.05 5.38 16.22
CA VAL A 126 -9.95 5.86 17.61
C VAL A 126 -9.18 7.18 17.67
N GLU A 127 -8.08 7.31 16.91
CA GLU A 127 -7.35 8.58 16.83
C GLU A 127 -8.19 9.68 16.15
N VAL A 128 -8.88 9.37 15.06
CA VAL A 128 -9.81 10.32 14.41
C VAL A 128 -10.92 10.77 15.37
N LEU A 129 -11.43 9.87 16.21
CA LEU A 129 -12.41 10.19 17.25
C LEU A 129 -11.81 11.16 18.27
N HIS A 130 -10.62 10.87 18.78
CA HIS A 130 -9.92 11.74 19.72
C HIS A 130 -9.72 13.14 19.13
N GLN A 131 -9.23 13.23 17.89
CA GLN A 131 -9.02 14.51 17.19
C GLN A 131 -10.34 15.26 16.94
N THR A 132 -11.42 14.54 16.61
CA THR A 132 -12.75 15.12 16.41
C THR A 132 -13.34 15.68 17.71
N ASN A 133 -13.22 14.94 18.83
CA ASN A 133 -13.62 15.41 20.15
C ASN A 133 -12.80 16.63 20.59
N LYS A 134 -11.48 16.61 20.36
CA LYS A 134 -10.60 17.77 20.61
C LYS A 134 -11.02 19.00 19.80
N ALA A 135 -11.40 18.81 18.53
CA ALA A 135 -11.88 19.90 17.67
C ALA A 135 -13.25 20.45 18.10
N MET A 136 -14.12 19.61 18.67
CA MET A 136 -15.39 20.04 19.26
C MET A 136 -15.14 20.90 20.49
N ARG A 137 -14.35 20.40 21.45
CA ARG A 137 -14.00 21.13 22.68
C ARG A 137 -13.35 22.47 22.42
N ALA A 138 -12.39 22.52 21.49
CA ALA A 138 -11.72 23.77 21.12
C ALA A 138 -12.70 24.80 20.52
N HIS A 139 -13.69 24.35 19.74
CA HIS A 139 -14.71 25.24 19.18
C HIS A 139 -15.71 25.72 20.23
N GLU A 140 -16.13 24.85 21.15
CA GLU A 140 -17.00 25.22 22.28
C GLU A 140 -16.35 26.29 23.15
N LEU A 141 -15.06 26.12 23.47
CA LEU A 141 -14.29 27.10 24.23
C LEU A 141 -14.16 28.43 23.47
N GLU A 142 -13.84 28.39 22.17
CA GLU A 142 -13.69 29.60 21.34
C GLU A 142 -15.01 30.39 21.23
N LYS A 143 -16.14 29.67 21.18
CA LYS A 143 -17.48 30.27 20.99
C LYS A 143 -18.27 30.45 22.28
N LYS A 144 -17.69 30.11 23.44
CA LYS A 144 -18.36 30.14 24.76
C LYS A 144 -19.70 29.38 24.74
N LEU A 145 -19.72 28.22 24.09
CA LEU A 145 -20.91 27.36 23.99
C LEU A 145 -20.97 26.38 25.16
N SER A 146 -22.16 25.84 25.40
CA SER A 146 -22.33 24.73 26.34
C SER A 146 -21.56 23.50 25.87
N THR A 147 -21.11 22.71 26.84
CA THR A 147 -20.39 21.46 26.58
C THR A 147 -21.33 20.41 26.01
N ASN A 148 -21.03 19.88 24.82
CA ASN A 148 -21.69 18.70 24.29
C ASN A 148 -21.04 17.42 24.84
N LYS A 149 -21.84 16.34 24.90
CA LYS A 149 -21.33 15.00 25.19
C LYS A 149 -20.27 14.61 24.15
N PRO A 150 -19.10 14.08 24.55
CA PRO A 150 -18.09 13.60 23.60
C PRO A 150 -18.67 12.52 22.69
N PHE A 151 -18.18 12.45 21.45
CA PHE A 151 -18.52 11.38 20.53
C PHE A 151 -17.91 10.07 20.98
N THR A 152 -18.62 8.96 20.73
CA THR A 152 -18.10 7.60 20.90
C THR A 152 -17.61 7.02 19.58
N LEU A 153 -16.84 5.93 19.64
CA LEU A 153 -16.39 5.22 18.43
C LEU A 153 -17.58 4.66 17.64
N GLN A 154 -18.58 4.13 18.33
CA GLN A 154 -19.82 3.66 17.70
C GLN A 154 -20.50 4.80 16.93
N GLU A 155 -20.65 5.99 17.53
CA GLU A 155 -21.23 7.14 16.82
C GLU A 155 -20.41 7.53 15.57
N LEU A 156 -19.08 7.49 15.65
CA LEU A 156 -18.23 7.77 14.50
C LEU A 156 -18.38 6.72 13.39
N MET A 157 -18.47 5.44 13.73
CA MET A 157 -18.71 4.36 12.76
C MET A 157 -20.09 4.48 12.13
N THR A 158 -21.13 4.66 12.95
CA THR A 158 -22.49 4.92 12.47
C THR A 158 -22.54 6.14 11.55
N PHE A 159 -21.81 7.21 11.87
CA PHE A 159 -21.69 8.37 10.98
C PHE A 159 -21.09 8.01 9.62
N LEU A 160 -20.00 7.22 9.57
CA LEU A 160 -19.42 6.74 8.32
C LEU A 160 -20.39 5.84 7.54
N GLY A 161 -21.07 4.92 8.23
CA GLY A 161 -22.08 4.05 7.64
C GLY A 161 -23.23 4.84 7.02
N ILE A 162 -23.72 5.90 7.69
CA ILE A 162 -24.70 6.83 7.14
C ILE A 162 -24.16 7.52 5.87
N LEU A 163 -22.90 7.95 5.86
CA LEU A 163 -22.31 8.56 4.67
C LEU A 163 -22.24 7.60 3.48
N PHE A 164 -21.94 6.32 3.70
CA PHE A 164 -21.97 5.29 2.66
C PHE A 164 -23.41 4.97 2.22
N PHE A 165 -24.36 4.87 3.15
CA PHE A 165 -25.77 4.67 2.85
C PHE A 165 -26.33 5.78 1.93
N MET A 166 -25.98 7.04 2.20
CA MET A 166 -26.35 8.19 1.35
C MET A 166 -25.73 8.14 -0.05
N LYS A 167 -24.73 7.27 -0.29
CA LYS A 167 -24.18 7.01 -1.63
C LYS A 167 -24.90 5.88 -2.36
N LEU A 168 -25.60 5.01 -1.63
CA LEU A 168 -26.44 3.95 -2.19
C LEU A 168 -27.85 4.45 -2.50
N VAL A 169 -28.37 5.35 -1.65
CA VAL A 169 -29.71 5.92 -1.75
C VAL A 169 -29.56 7.45 -1.74
N VAL A 170 -29.92 8.10 -2.85
CA VAL A 170 -29.76 9.56 -3.00
C VAL A 170 -31.12 10.24 -2.79
N LYS A 171 -31.30 10.88 -1.62
CA LYS A 171 -32.52 11.64 -1.27
C LYS A 171 -32.35 13.16 -1.30
N GLY A 172 -31.25 13.64 -1.88
CA GLY A 172 -30.93 15.07 -1.93
C GLY A 172 -30.42 15.59 -0.59
N GLU A 173 -31.17 16.48 0.06
CA GLU A 173 -30.75 17.10 1.32
C GLU A 173 -30.65 16.10 2.47
N HIS A 174 -29.72 16.35 3.41
CA HIS A 174 -29.55 15.45 4.54
C HIS A 174 -30.83 15.28 5.36
N ALA A 175 -31.67 16.31 5.51
CA ALA A 175 -32.89 16.20 6.32
C ALA A 175 -33.86 15.13 5.80
N ASN A 176 -33.87 14.85 4.49
CA ASN A 176 -34.79 13.91 3.85
C ASN A 176 -34.54 12.45 4.23
N TYR A 177 -33.41 12.14 4.85
CA TYR A 177 -33.09 10.79 5.35
C TYR A 177 -33.63 10.56 6.77
N TRP A 178 -34.09 11.61 7.44
CA TRP A 178 -34.74 11.58 8.75
C TRP A 178 -36.24 11.85 8.57
N GLY A 179 -37.03 11.43 9.54
CA GLY A 179 -38.49 11.51 9.56
C GLY A 179 -39.17 10.43 8.72
N ARG A 180 -40.42 10.73 8.35
CA ARG A 180 -41.24 9.88 7.47
C ARG A 180 -40.62 9.88 6.07
N GLN A 181 -40.41 8.69 5.52
CA GLN A 181 -39.79 8.53 4.20
C GLN A 181 -40.84 8.76 3.11
N ILE A 182 -40.51 9.55 2.09
CA ILE A 182 -41.46 9.92 1.04
C ILE A 182 -41.88 8.71 0.20
N GLU A 183 -41.01 7.72 0.06
CA GLU A 183 -41.26 6.50 -0.68
C GLU A 183 -42.40 5.68 -0.04
N ASP A 184 -42.50 5.68 1.29
CA ASP A 184 -43.60 5.01 2.01
C ASP A 184 -44.97 5.60 1.66
N CYS A 185 -45.02 6.91 1.35
CA CYS A 185 -46.25 7.57 0.92
C CYS A 185 -46.61 7.27 -0.55
N ILE A 186 -45.63 7.02 -1.41
CA ILE A 186 -45.82 6.89 -2.86
C ILE A 186 -46.07 5.45 -3.27
N VAL A 187 -45.19 4.53 -2.84
CA VAL A 187 -45.22 3.13 -3.28
C VAL A 187 -45.70 2.18 -2.19
N GLY A 188 -46.06 2.70 -1.02
CA GLY A 188 -46.29 1.91 0.19
C GLY A 188 -44.98 1.39 0.78
N GLY A 189 -44.97 1.11 2.08
CA GLY A 189 -43.79 0.59 2.76
C GLY A 189 -43.67 1.07 4.20
N ASN A 190 -42.65 0.54 4.89
CA ASN A 190 -42.29 0.89 6.26
C ASN A 190 -40.77 1.16 6.34
N HIS A 191 -40.24 1.98 5.43
CA HIS A 191 -38.83 2.33 5.45
C HIS A 191 -38.49 3.10 6.74
N THR A 192 -37.42 2.68 7.41
CA THR A 192 -37.00 3.32 8.65
C THR A 192 -36.16 4.56 8.36
N GLY A 193 -36.61 5.72 8.83
CA GLY A 193 -35.82 6.95 8.85
C GLY A 193 -34.61 6.82 9.79
N LEU A 194 -33.56 7.59 9.50
CA LEU A 194 -32.30 7.54 10.26
C LEU A 194 -32.42 8.07 11.70
N ASP A 195 -33.57 8.57 12.13
CA ASP A 195 -33.82 9.02 13.52
C ASP A 195 -33.60 7.90 14.53
N LYS A 196 -33.93 6.66 14.15
CA LYS A 196 -33.71 5.48 15.00
C LYS A 196 -32.22 5.09 15.10
N VAL A 197 -31.38 5.59 14.19
CA VAL A 197 -29.95 5.29 14.12
C VAL A 197 -29.13 6.38 14.82
N MET A 198 -29.35 7.64 14.47
CA MET A 198 -28.67 8.80 15.06
C MET A 198 -29.52 10.04 14.85
N ALA A 199 -29.77 10.85 15.87
CA ALA A 199 -30.50 12.10 15.71
C ALA A 199 -29.83 13.06 14.69
N LEU A 200 -30.63 13.74 13.86
CA LEU A 200 -30.13 14.66 12.82
C LEU A 200 -29.22 15.77 13.39
N SER A 201 -29.55 16.28 14.58
CA SER A 201 -28.74 17.27 15.29
C SER A 201 -27.35 16.72 15.64
N ARG A 202 -27.29 15.48 16.14
CA ARG A 202 -26.04 14.78 16.47
C ARG A 202 -25.20 14.49 15.22
N PHE A 203 -25.83 14.06 14.13
CA PHE A 203 -25.16 13.87 12.83
C PHE A 203 -24.53 15.18 12.32
N LYS A 204 -25.29 16.29 12.35
CA LYS A 204 -24.80 17.61 11.94
C LYS A 204 -23.64 18.09 12.81
N LEU A 205 -23.72 17.89 14.13
CA LEU A 205 -22.65 18.24 15.07
C LEU A 205 -21.37 17.44 14.77
N LEU A 206 -21.46 16.12 14.63
CA LEU A 206 -20.32 15.26 14.29
C LEU A 206 -19.72 15.66 12.95
N ARG A 207 -20.56 15.86 11.92
CA ARG A 207 -20.13 16.33 10.60
C ARG A 207 -19.40 17.67 10.66
N GLN A 208 -19.81 18.59 11.53
CA GLN A 208 -19.16 19.89 11.71
C GLN A 208 -17.74 19.76 12.27
N HIS A 209 -17.55 18.90 13.27
CA HIS A 209 -16.29 18.75 13.99
C HIS A 209 -15.36 17.66 13.44
N PHE A 210 -15.87 16.74 12.62
CA PHE A 210 -15.10 15.64 12.02
C PHE A 210 -13.77 16.11 11.43
N CYS A 211 -12.65 15.56 11.88
CA CYS A 211 -11.34 15.84 11.33
C CYS A 211 -10.35 14.70 11.59
N PHE A 212 -9.43 14.49 10.64
CA PHE A 212 -8.38 13.47 10.76
C PHE A 212 -7.22 13.90 11.68
N ARG A 213 -6.95 15.21 11.75
CA ARG A 213 -6.04 15.81 12.73
C ARG A 213 -6.53 17.21 13.08
N HIS A 214 -6.73 17.47 14.37
CA HIS A 214 -7.01 18.81 14.86
C HIS A 214 -5.71 19.62 14.85
N VAL A 215 -5.77 20.80 14.22
CA VAL A 215 -4.63 21.73 14.20
C VAL A 215 -5.08 23.09 14.71
N PRO A 216 -4.54 23.55 15.86
CA PRO A 216 -4.84 24.86 16.43
C PRO A 216 -4.51 26.00 15.46
N LYS A 217 -5.21 27.12 15.59
CA LYS A 217 -5.02 28.30 14.73
C LYS A 217 -3.62 28.93 14.88
N ALA A 218 -3.03 28.85 16.07
CA ALA A 218 -1.70 29.39 16.38
C ALA A 218 -0.54 28.65 15.67
N ALA A 219 -0.71 27.37 15.33
CA ALA A 219 0.29 26.54 14.65
C ALA A 219 0.27 26.75 13.11
N ARG A 220 0.25 28.00 12.64
CA ARG A 220 0.04 28.35 11.23
C ARG A 220 1.31 28.57 10.41
N ALA A 221 2.43 28.96 11.01
CA ALA A 221 3.68 29.24 10.30
C ALA A 221 4.50 27.96 10.06
N ALA A 222 5.06 27.82 8.85
CA ALA A 222 6.06 26.83 8.44
C ALA A 222 5.71 25.33 8.66
N MET A 223 4.51 24.88 8.29
CA MET A 223 4.13 23.47 8.42
C MET A 223 3.50 22.89 7.15
N ASP A 224 3.80 21.61 6.89
CA ASP A 224 3.21 20.72 5.89
C ASP A 224 1.80 21.16 5.44
N PRO A 225 1.61 21.49 4.15
CA PRO A 225 0.33 21.94 3.61
C PRO A 225 -0.82 20.96 3.85
N VAL A 226 -0.54 19.66 3.89
CA VAL A 226 -1.55 18.61 4.07
C VAL A 226 -1.58 18.02 5.49
N ARG A 227 -0.96 18.68 6.48
CA ARG A 227 -0.86 18.21 7.88
C ARG A 227 -2.15 17.72 8.52
N ARG A 228 -3.30 18.30 8.12
CA ARG A 228 -4.62 17.94 8.65
C ARG A 228 -5.10 16.55 8.26
N ILE A 229 -4.52 15.96 7.21
CA ILE A 229 -4.77 14.59 6.75
C ILE A 229 -3.51 13.72 6.75
N ARG A 230 -2.34 14.29 7.09
CA ARG A 230 -1.07 13.56 7.07
C ARG A 230 -1.09 12.21 7.79
N PRO A 231 -1.71 12.05 8.99
CA PRO A 231 -1.85 10.73 9.60
C PRO A 231 -2.55 9.70 8.71
N LEU A 232 -3.60 10.10 8.00
CA LEU A 232 -4.32 9.22 7.08
C LEU A 232 -3.40 8.79 5.94
N LEU A 233 -2.70 9.75 5.33
CA LEU A 233 -1.82 9.49 4.20
C LEU A 233 -0.70 8.52 4.57
N ASN A 234 -0.03 8.75 5.70
CA ASN A 234 1.08 7.90 6.13
C ASN A 234 0.59 6.51 6.56
N MET A 235 -0.59 6.41 7.18
CA MET A 235 -1.20 5.12 7.51
C MET A 235 -1.53 4.33 6.23
N LEU A 236 -2.15 4.97 5.22
CA LEU A 236 -2.45 4.30 3.95
C LEU A 236 -1.18 3.84 3.21
N LYS A 237 -0.10 4.63 3.25
CA LYS A 237 1.20 4.21 2.70
C LYS A 237 1.76 2.93 3.35
N ILE A 238 1.37 2.63 4.58
CA ILE A 238 1.77 1.40 5.30
C ILE A 238 0.84 0.24 4.92
N THR A 239 -0.47 0.49 4.78
CA THR A 239 -1.46 -0.58 4.58
C THR A 239 -1.70 -0.96 3.13
N GLU A 240 -1.58 -0.02 2.17
CA GLU A 240 -1.96 -0.21 0.76
C GLU A 240 -1.28 -1.41 0.09
N GLY A 241 0.04 -1.55 0.27
CA GLY A 241 0.83 -2.66 -0.28
C GLY A 241 0.95 -3.90 0.61
N LYS A 242 0.38 -3.89 1.83
CA LYS A 242 0.61 -4.94 2.84
C LYS A 242 -0.05 -6.26 2.48
N TYR A 243 -1.26 -6.22 1.94
CA TYR A 243 -2.14 -7.39 1.83
C TYR A 243 -2.03 -8.16 0.52
N VAL A 244 -1.45 -7.54 -0.51
CA VAL A 244 -1.39 -8.09 -1.86
C VAL A 244 0.04 -8.27 -2.32
N GLU A 245 0.28 -9.36 -3.05
CA GLU A 245 1.46 -9.52 -3.88
C GLU A 245 1.11 -9.02 -5.27
N VAL A 246 1.55 -7.79 -5.55
CA VAL A 246 1.26 -7.11 -6.82
C VAL A 246 1.83 -7.91 -7.98
N GLY A 247 1.08 -8.01 -9.07
CA GLY A 247 1.53 -8.64 -10.31
C GLY A 247 2.70 -7.92 -10.98
N ARG A 248 3.06 -8.39 -12.18
CA ARG A 248 4.20 -7.87 -12.95
C ARG A 248 4.04 -6.39 -13.34
N ASP A 249 2.84 -6.01 -13.76
CA ASP A 249 2.58 -4.71 -14.34
C ASP A 249 1.83 -3.79 -13.37
N VAL A 250 2.32 -2.55 -13.29
CA VAL A 250 1.69 -1.45 -12.55
C VAL A 250 1.58 -0.22 -13.45
N SER A 251 0.62 0.65 -13.14
CA SER A 251 0.36 1.90 -13.84
C SER A 251 0.61 3.09 -12.92
N LEU A 252 1.30 4.11 -13.42
CA LEU A 252 1.53 5.38 -12.74
C LEU A 252 0.85 6.50 -13.52
N ASP A 253 -0.01 7.25 -12.83
CA ASP A 253 -0.71 8.41 -13.39
C ASP A 253 -1.24 9.33 -12.26
N GLU A 254 -1.95 10.39 -12.63
CA GLU A 254 -2.58 11.34 -11.73
C GLU A 254 -4.06 11.06 -11.50
N ALA A 255 -4.39 10.72 -10.26
CA ALA A 255 -5.75 10.81 -9.77
C ALA A 255 -6.11 12.27 -9.50
N SER A 256 -7.36 12.64 -9.80
CA SER A 256 -7.86 14.02 -9.68
C SER A 256 -9.10 14.10 -8.79
N VAL A 257 -9.03 14.89 -7.72
CA VAL A 257 -10.17 15.11 -6.80
C VAL A 257 -10.69 16.52 -6.97
N ALA A 258 -11.83 16.67 -7.64
CA ALA A 258 -12.42 17.96 -7.99
C ALA A 258 -12.72 18.81 -6.75
N SER A 259 -12.30 20.08 -6.73
CA SER A 259 -12.50 20.94 -5.57
C SER A 259 -12.50 22.42 -5.95
N LYS A 260 -13.51 23.15 -5.47
CA LYS A 260 -13.65 24.61 -5.64
C LYS A 260 -13.43 25.37 -4.32
N THR A 261 -12.89 24.71 -3.29
CA THR A 261 -12.78 25.33 -1.97
C THR A 261 -11.74 26.46 -1.95
N LYS A 262 -12.19 27.66 -1.57
CA LYS A 262 -11.30 28.83 -1.40
C LYS A 262 -10.21 28.60 -0.35
N TYR A 263 -10.45 27.71 0.62
CA TYR A 263 -9.53 27.44 1.72
C TYR A 263 -8.38 26.49 1.35
N GLY A 264 -8.43 25.88 0.17
CA GLY A 264 -7.44 24.93 -0.33
C GLY A 264 -6.70 25.38 -1.58
N ARG A 265 -6.78 26.68 -1.96
CA ARG A 265 -6.22 27.20 -3.23
C ARG A 265 -4.76 26.80 -3.48
N ARG A 266 -3.93 26.74 -2.45
CA ARG A 266 -2.50 26.37 -2.55
C ARG A 266 -2.25 24.91 -2.94
N LEU A 267 -3.29 24.06 -2.93
CA LEU A 267 -3.25 22.64 -3.25
C LEU A 267 -4.02 22.31 -4.54
N ILE A 268 -4.71 23.29 -5.12
CA ILE A 268 -5.62 23.09 -6.24
C ILE A 268 -4.89 23.44 -7.54
N MET A 269 -4.93 22.50 -8.48
CA MET A 269 -4.43 22.65 -9.84
C MET A 269 -5.58 23.00 -10.79
N PHE A 270 -5.28 23.77 -11.83
CA PHE A 270 -6.21 24.05 -12.92
C PHE A 270 -5.87 23.18 -14.13
N ASN A 271 -6.81 22.34 -14.57
CA ASN A 271 -6.74 21.61 -15.83
C ASN A 271 -8.13 21.59 -16.47
N PRO A 272 -8.35 22.35 -17.57
CA PRO A 272 -9.66 22.44 -18.19
C PRO A 272 -10.10 21.14 -18.89
N MET A 273 -9.18 20.21 -19.14
CA MET A 273 -9.45 18.96 -19.86
C MET A 273 -9.97 17.84 -18.94
N LYS A 274 -9.99 18.01 -17.62
CA LYS A 274 -10.47 16.97 -16.69
C LYS A 274 -12.01 16.99 -16.59
N PRO A 275 -12.70 15.85 -16.81
CA PRO A 275 -14.17 15.78 -16.91
C PRO A 275 -14.91 16.09 -15.60
N GLY A 276 -14.29 15.85 -14.43
CA GLY A 276 -14.86 16.12 -13.10
C GLY A 276 -14.77 17.59 -12.63
N GLY A 277 -14.17 18.46 -13.42
CA GLY A 277 -14.08 19.90 -13.14
C GLY A 277 -12.67 20.46 -13.27
N LYS A 278 -12.60 21.74 -13.67
CA LYS A 278 -11.33 22.41 -14.00
C LYS A 278 -10.35 22.52 -12.82
N TYR A 279 -10.84 22.50 -11.59
CA TYR A 279 -10.06 22.70 -10.37
C TYR A 279 -10.04 21.42 -9.55
N HIS A 280 -8.86 20.87 -9.27
CA HIS A 280 -8.73 19.57 -8.59
C HIS A 280 -7.47 19.52 -7.72
N PHE A 281 -7.50 18.68 -6.68
CA PHE A 281 -6.28 18.19 -6.05
C PHE A 281 -5.67 17.14 -6.99
N ARG A 282 -4.36 17.23 -7.22
CA ARG A 282 -3.61 16.25 -8.01
C ARG A 282 -2.89 15.28 -7.07
N VAL A 283 -3.05 13.99 -7.34
CA VAL A 283 -2.40 12.90 -6.58
C VAL A 283 -1.71 11.97 -7.55
N TYR A 284 -0.38 11.91 -7.50
CA TYR A 284 0.41 10.92 -8.23
C TYR A 284 0.15 9.56 -7.60
N THR A 285 -0.38 8.61 -8.36
CA THR A 285 -0.87 7.33 -7.83
C THR A 285 -0.26 6.18 -8.61
N LEU A 286 0.17 5.16 -7.89
CA LEU A 286 0.64 3.89 -8.44
C LEU A 286 -0.42 2.82 -8.18
N CYS A 287 -0.92 2.21 -9.24
CA CYS A 287 -1.93 1.17 -9.16
C CYS A 287 -1.45 -0.13 -9.80
N CYS A 288 -1.95 -1.26 -9.32
CA CYS A 288 -1.84 -2.50 -10.08
C CYS A 288 -2.59 -2.38 -11.43
N ALA A 289 -1.95 -2.79 -12.52
CA ALA A 289 -2.54 -2.72 -13.85
C ALA A 289 -3.80 -3.59 -13.99
N THR A 290 -3.83 -4.77 -13.35
CA THR A 290 -4.89 -5.76 -13.54
C THR A 290 -6.02 -5.65 -12.51
N THR A 291 -5.70 -5.32 -11.25
CA THR A 291 -6.68 -5.26 -10.15
C THR A 291 -7.02 -3.85 -9.71
N TRP A 292 -6.28 -2.85 -10.20
CA TRP A 292 -6.53 -1.42 -9.95
C TRP A 292 -6.43 -1.02 -8.47
N ILE A 293 -5.84 -1.89 -7.64
CA ILE A 293 -5.52 -1.62 -6.25
C ILE A 293 -4.41 -0.56 -6.22
N ALA A 294 -4.65 0.53 -5.49
CA ALA A 294 -3.64 1.55 -5.22
C ALA A 294 -2.56 0.96 -4.29
N ILE A 295 -1.30 1.12 -4.68
CA ILE A 295 -0.12 0.59 -3.98
C ILE A 295 0.60 1.69 -3.21
N ASN A 296 0.69 2.88 -3.81
CA ASN A 296 1.31 4.04 -3.20
C ASN A 296 0.86 5.32 -3.91
N PHE A 297 1.06 6.46 -3.26
CA PHE A 297 0.71 7.75 -3.82
C PHE A 297 1.54 8.91 -3.25
N ARG A 298 1.46 10.05 -3.92
CA ARG A 298 2.02 11.33 -3.48
C ARG A 298 1.06 12.46 -3.83
N VAL A 299 0.61 13.21 -2.82
CA VAL A 299 -0.19 14.42 -3.04
C VAL A 299 0.71 15.53 -3.61
N HIS A 300 0.25 16.20 -4.67
CA HIS A 300 0.96 17.34 -5.25
C HIS A 300 0.87 18.55 -4.30
N CYS A 301 1.91 18.74 -3.47
CA CYS A 301 2.07 19.91 -2.63
C CYS A 301 3.54 20.11 -2.21
N ALA A 302 3.90 21.33 -1.81
CA ALA A 302 5.19 21.65 -1.21
C ALA A 302 5.26 21.10 0.23
N SER A 303 5.52 19.80 0.36
CA SER A 303 5.76 19.12 1.64
C SER A 303 7.20 18.62 1.68
N ASP A 304 7.76 18.46 2.88
CA ASP A 304 9.07 17.83 3.04
C ASP A 304 8.95 16.30 2.94
N LEU A 305 10.03 15.65 2.50
CA LEU A 305 10.07 14.18 2.41
C LEU A 305 9.89 13.53 3.79
N SER A 306 10.46 14.13 4.84
CA SER A 306 10.36 13.63 6.21
C SER A 306 8.91 13.61 6.68
N ASP A 307 8.13 14.66 6.41
CA ASP A 307 6.71 14.69 6.73
C ASP A 307 5.94 13.59 5.98
N ARG A 308 6.23 13.42 4.67
CA ARG A 308 5.54 12.44 3.81
C ARG A 308 5.81 10.99 4.18
N LEU A 309 6.93 10.71 4.82
CA LEU A 309 7.40 9.36 5.14
C LEU A 309 7.54 9.10 6.64
N GLN A 310 7.20 10.07 7.50
CA GLN A 310 7.22 9.91 8.95
C GLN A 310 6.36 8.72 9.40
N GLY A 311 6.99 7.75 10.07
CA GLY A 311 6.35 6.53 10.54
C GLY A 311 6.06 5.49 9.46
N VAL A 312 6.37 5.79 8.19
CA VAL A 312 6.27 4.85 7.06
C VAL A 312 7.59 4.09 6.89
N VAL A 313 8.71 4.78 7.06
CA VAL A 313 10.08 4.22 7.00
C VAL A 313 10.94 4.80 8.12
N SER A 314 12.11 4.21 8.34
CA SER A 314 13.10 4.68 9.32
C SER A 314 13.63 6.07 8.94
N LYS A 315 14.17 6.82 9.92
CA LYS A 315 14.73 8.16 9.67
C LYS A 315 15.97 8.08 8.77
N GLU A 316 16.75 7.03 8.96
CA GLU A 316 17.96 6.73 8.20
C GLU A 316 17.61 6.50 6.72
N THR A 317 16.53 5.74 6.47
CA THR A 317 16.01 5.55 5.10
C THR A 317 15.49 6.85 4.49
N ILE A 318 14.86 7.75 5.26
CA ILE A 318 14.40 9.05 4.75
C ILE A 318 15.58 9.90 4.27
N GLU A 319 16.66 9.94 5.05
CA GLU A 319 17.83 10.75 4.71
C GLU A 319 18.56 10.18 3.48
N ALA A 320 18.75 8.86 3.41
CA ALA A 320 19.31 8.21 2.23
C ALA A 320 18.47 8.48 0.97
N LEU A 321 17.12 8.37 1.08
CA LEU A 321 16.22 8.69 -0.03
C LEU A 321 16.28 10.16 -0.42
N ARG A 322 16.45 11.09 0.53
CA ARG A 322 16.56 12.51 0.22
C ARG A 322 17.78 12.76 -0.66
N GLN A 323 18.95 12.24 -0.25
CA GLN A 323 20.20 12.39 -1.00
C GLN A 323 20.05 11.85 -2.44
N GLU A 324 19.48 10.66 -2.60
CA GLU A 324 19.22 10.07 -3.92
C GLU A 324 18.22 10.86 -4.79
N LEU A 325 17.17 11.42 -4.18
CA LEU A 325 16.11 12.09 -4.91
C LEU A 325 16.46 13.54 -5.27
N ASP A 326 17.33 14.20 -4.50
CA ASP A 326 17.78 15.57 -4.74
C ASP A 326 18.72 15.66 -5.96
N GLU A 327 19.35 14.55 -6.34
CA GLU A 327 20.16 14.43 -7.56
C GLU A 327 19.30 14.39 -8.83
N LEU A 328 18.01 14.04 -8.71
CA LEU A 328 17.11 13.87 -9.85
C LEU A 328 16.33 15.15 -10.16
N SER A 329 15.94 15.31 -11.44
CA SER A 329 14.94 16.30 -11.81
C SER A 329 13.62 16.11 -11.06
N THR A 330 12.89 17.20 -10.86
CA THR A 330 11.64 17.23 -10.08
C THR A 330 10.61 16.19 -10.51
N VAL A 331 10.49 15.86 -11.80
CA VAL A 331 9.49 14.86 -12.25
C VAL A 331 9.97 13.44 -11.95
N ARG A 332 11.25 13.14 -12.21
CA ARG A 332 11.80 11.81 -11.92
C ARG A 332 11.85 11.54 -10.43
N SER A 333 12.25 12.51 -9.60
CA SER A 333 12.26 12.33 -8.14
C SER A 333 10.87 11.97 -7.59
N GLN A 334 9.81 12.54 -8.18
CA GLN A 334 8.43 12.20 -7.83
C GLN A 334 8.03 10.78 -8.23
N VAL A 335 8.41 10.35 -9.43
CA VAL A 335 8.16 8.98 -9.90
C VAL A 335 8.91 7.99 -9.01
N MET A 336 10.20 8.22 -8.76
CA MET A 336 11.04 7.37 -7.93
C MET A 336 10.49 7.26 -6.49
N GLU A 337 10.02 8.37 -5.89
CA GLU A 337 9.35 8.33 -4.58
C GLU A 337 8.10 7.43 -4.60
N VAL A 338 7.27 7.53 -5.65
CA VAL A 338 6.00 6.82 -5.76
C VAL A 338 6.22 5.32 -6.02
N VAL A 339 7.20 4.94 -6.85
CA VAL A 339 7.47 3.53 -7.19
C VAL A 339 8.38 2.81 -6.19
N ARG A 340 8.95 3.53 -5.21
CA ARG A 340 9.83 3.00 -4.15
C ARG A 340 9.39 1.67 -3.53
N PRO A 341 8.11 1.43 -3.19
CA PRO A 341 7.71 0.16 -2.59
C PRO A 341 7.96 -1.08 -3.47
N LEU A 342 8.26 -0.89 -4.76
CA LEU A 342 8.50 -1.95 -5.73
C LEU A 342 9.98 -2.07 -6.15
N TYR A 343 10.90 -1.31 -5.55
CA TYR A 343 12.33 -1.43 -5.88
C TYR A 343 12.84 -2.86 -5.74
N HIS A 344 13.72 -3.26 -6.66
CA HIS A 344 14.36 -4.58 -6.73
C HIS A 344 13.37 -5.73 -6.89
N THR A 345 12.27 -5.48 -7.60
CA THR A 345 11.26 -6.52 -7.86
C THR A 345 11.07 -6.85 -9.33
N ASN A 346 11.81 -6.21 -10.23
CA ASN A 346 11.76 -6.43 -11.68
C ASN A 346 10.35 -6.27 -12.28
N ARG A 347 9.51 -5.45 -11.65
CA ARG A 347 8.16 -5.09 -12.15
C ARG A 347 8.24 -4.00 -13.22
N VAL A 348 7.18 -3.91 -14.02
CA VAL A 348 7.07 -2.96 -15.13
C VAL A 348 6.18 -1.78 -14.74
N ILE A 349 6.75 -0.57 -14.77
CA ILE A 349 6.03 0.69 -14.57
C ILE A 349 5.50 1.20 -15.91
N ASN A 350 4.18 1.23 -16.06
CA ASN A 350 3.50 1.83 -17.21
C ASN A 350 3.16 3.28 -16.89
N ALA A 351 3.64 4.25 -17.67
CA ALA A 351 3.36 5.67 -17.44
C ALA A 351 3.17 6.47 -18.73
N ASP A 352 2.52 7.63 -18.62
CA ASP A 352 2.27 8.52 -19.75
C ASP A 352 3.51 9.37 -20.13
N ASN A 353 3.33 10.21 -21.14
CA ASN A 353 4.39 11.08 -21.65
C ASN A 353 4.75 12.28 -20.75
N TYR A 354 4.00 12.54 -19.68
CA TYR A 354 4.36 13.54 -18.69
C TYR A 354 5.51 13.02 -17.81
N TYR A 355 5.50 11.73 -17.49
CA TYR A 355 6.53 11.07 -16.68
C TYR A 355 7.67 10.48 -17.51
N MET A 356 7.32 9.86 -18.63
CA MET A 356 8.24 8.95 -19.31
C MET A 356 9.39 9.69 -20.01
N SER A 357 10.59 9.18 -19.82
CA SER A 357 11.81 9.59 -20.52
C SER A 357 12.78 8.42 -20.59
N VAL A 358 13.74 8.48 -21.51
CA VAL A 358 14.81 7.48 -21.61
C VAL A 358 15.61 7.40 -20.30
N GLN A 359 15.92 8.55 -19.69
CA GLN A 359 16.59 8.60 -18.39
C GLN A 359 15.73 8.00 -17.27
N LEU A 360 14.40 8.17 -17.29
CA LEU A 360 13.54 7.50 -16.32
C LEU A 360 13.67 5.98 -16.43
N LEU A 361 13.72 5.41 -17.64
CA LEU A 361 13.93 3.96 -17.80
C LEU A 361 15.27 3.50 -17.23
N ALA A 362 16.34 4.29 -17.43
CA ALA A 362 17.65 3.99 -16.85
C ALA A 362 17.61 4.07 -15.31
N ALA A 363 16.98 5.11 -14.75
CA ALA A 363 16.79 5.27 -13.30
C ALA A 363 15.96 4.13 -12.68
N LEU A 364 14.91 3.69 -13.37
CA LEU A 364 14.13 2.51 -12.96
C LEU A 364 15.03 1.26 -12.96
N ARG A 365 15.88 1.07 -13.97
CA ARG A 365 16.78 -0.08 -14.03
C ARG A 365 17.79 -0.12 -12.90
N VAL A 366 18.36 1.05 -12.53
CA VAL A 366 19.24 1.20 -11.35
C VAL A 366 18.54 0.69 -10.08
N LYS A 367 17.23 0.90 -9.95
CA LYS A 367 16.42 0.43 -8.81
C LYS A 367 15.72 -0.92 -9.06
N GLY A 368 16.20 -1.71 -10.01
CA GLY A 368 15.67 -3.06 -10.29
C GLY A 368 14.20 -3.05 -10.72
N LEU A 369 13.84 -2.09 -11.55
CA LEU A 369 12.52 -1.92 -12.15
C LEU A 369 12.64 -1.73 -13.66
N TYR A 370 11.56 -2.07 -14.35
CA TYR A 370 11.39 -1.85 -15.77
C TYR A 370 10.33 -0.78 -16.01
N GLY A 371 10.31 -0.20 -17.20
CA GLY A 371 9.35 0.81 -17.57
C GLY A 371 8.93 0.73 -19.03
N ARG A 372 7.70 1.18 -19.28
CA ARG A 372 7.09 1.25 -20.61
C ARG A 372 6.17 2.46 -20.65
N GLY A 373 6.25 3.27 -21.69
CA GLY A 373 5.35 4.42 -21.76
C GLY A 373 5.36 5.16 -23.05
N THR A 374 4.40 6.07 -23.18
CA THR A 374 4.40 7.06 -24.26
C THR A 374 5.42 8.13 -23.95
N ILE A 375 6.09 8.70 -24.97
CA ILE A 375 7.12 9.71 -24.79
C ILE A 375 6.92 10.89 -25.75
N ARG A 376 7.31 12.08 -25.30
CA ARG A 376 7.25 13.29 -26.13
C ARG A 376 8.32 13.22 -27.22
N GLY A 377 8.00 13.67 -28.43
CA GLY A 377 8.92 13.56 -29.57
C GLY A 377 10.10 14.53 -29.53
N ASN A 378 10.04 15.54 -28.67
CA ASN A 378 11.12 16.48 -28.38
C ASN A 378 11.88 16.12 -27.08
N SER A 379 11.71 14.89 -26.57
CA SER A 379 12.51 14.41 -25.45
C SER A 379 13.97 14.24 -25.89
N LEU A 380 14.90 14.78 -25.10
CA LEU A 380 16.34 14.94 -25.43
C LEU A 380 17.01 13.69 -26.00
N HIS A 381 16.61 12.51 -25.54
CA HIS A 381 17.25 11.23 -25.87
C HIS A 381 16.38 10.32 -26.75
N PHE A 382 15.24 10.80 -27.25
CA PHE A 382 14.39 10.02 -28.13
C PHE A 382 14.90 10.08 -29.58
N PRO A 383 15.06 8.95 -30.30
CA PRO A 383 15.66 8.96 -31.62
C PRO A 383 14.77 9.64 -32.67
N HIS A 384 15.17 10.83 -33.13
CA HIS A 384 14.41 11.61 -34.11
C HIS A 384 14.17 10.88 -35.44
N HIS A 385 15.09 10.01 -35.88
CA HIS A 385 14.94 9.22 -37.10
C HIS A 385 13.77 8.20 -37.04
N VAL A 386 13.35 7.80 -35.83
CA VAL A 386 12.20 6.92 -35.61
C VAL A 386 10.87 7.67 -35.78
N VAL A 387 10.85 8.99 -35.58
CA VAL A 387 9.61 9.78 -35.60
C VAL A 387 8.98 9.79 -36.99
N LEU A 388 7.72 9.37 -37.06
CA LEU A 388 6.92 9.35 -38.28
C LEU A 388 6.34 10.74 -38.61
N LYS A 389 6.27 11.05 -39.90
CA LYS A 389 5.55 12.23 -40.43
C LYS A 389 4.15 11.83 -40.87
N LYS A 390 3.12 12.48 -40.30
CA LYS A 390 1.71 12.15 -40.56
C LYS A 390 1.32 12.09 -42.04
N LYS A 391 1.84 13.00 -42.87
CA LYS A 391 1.52 13.08 -44.31
C LYS A 391 1.99 11.87 -45.11
N GLU A 392 2.94 11.11 -44.58
CA GLU A 392 3.63 10.02 -45.28
C GLU A 392 3.23 8.64 -44.75
N CYS A 393 2.31 8.56 -43.78
CA CYS A 393 2.04 7.33 -43.04
C CYS A 393 0.62 6.79 -43.25
N ARG A 394 0.51 5.47 -43.41
CA ARG A 394 -0.77 4.73 -43.37
C ARG A 394 -0.97 4.13 -41.99
N ARG A 395 -2.23 4.03 -41.54
CA ARG A 395 -2.57 3.48 -40.21
C ARG A 395 -1.97 2.08 -40.07
N GLY A 396 -1.34 1.79 -38.93
CA GLY A 396 -0.58 0.56 -38.69
C GLY A 396 0.92 0.65 -38.98
N GLN A 397 1.35 1.63 -39.78
CA GLN A 397 2.77 1.82 -40.07
C GLN A 397 3.54 2.22 -38.81
N TYR A 398 4.72 1.62 -38.62
CA TYR A 398 5.61 1.97 -37.52
C TYR A 398 7.08 2.04 -37.96
N ARG A 399 7.90 2.70 -37.15
CA ARG A 399 9.36 2.62 -37.15
C ARG A 399 9.83 2.31 -35.74
N GLN A 400 10.91 1.56 -35.61
CA GLN A 400 11.56 1.29 -34.33
C GLN A 400 13.07 1.45 -34.44
N ALA A 401 13.70 1.74 -33.31
CA ALA A 401 15.15 1.67 -33.16
C ALA A 401 15.48 1.27 -31.72
N LEU A 402 16.63 0.63 -31.54
CA LEU A 402 17.00 0.01 -30.27
C LEU A 402 18.34 0.54 -29.77
N SER A 403 18.40 0.82 -28.47
CA SER A 403 19.66 1.04 -27.77
C SER A 403 20.15 -0.28 -27.21
N VAL A 404 21.07 -0.94 -27.91
CA VAL A 404 21.66 -2.23 -27.46
C VAL A 404 22.36 -2.06 -26.11
N ALA A 405 23.09 -0.95 -25.95
CA ALA A 405 23.82 -0.63 -24.72
C ALA A 405 22.90 -0.42 -23.49
N HIS A 406 21.63 -0.08 -23.68
CA HIS A 406 20.73 0.18 -22.55
C HIS A 406 19.52 -0.74 -22.54
N GLU A 407 19.50 -1.72 -23.45
CA GLU A 407 18.40 -2.66 -23.66
C GLU A 407 17.04 -1.97 -23.81
N MET A 408 17.02 -0.83 -24.51
CA MET A 408 15.82 -0.02 -24.70
C MET A 408 15.33 -0.06 -26.14
N VAL A 409 14.02 -0.10 -26.32
CA VAL A 409 13.38 0.04 -27.63
C VAL A 409 12.58 1.33 -27.69
N ALA A 410 12.82 2.11 -28.74
CA ALA A 410 12.06 3.30 -29.09
C ALA A 410 11.21 3.01 -30.34
N VAL A 411 9.98 3.54 -30.36
CA VAL A 411 9.05 3.29 -31.46
C VAL A 411 8.17 4.49 -31.74
N ALA A 412 7.82 4.66 -33.01
CA ALA A 412 6.73 5.51 -33.44
C ALA A 412 5.76 4.67 -34.27
N TRP A 413 4.48 4.65 -33.88
CA TRP A 413 3.41 3.93 -34.56
C TRP A 413 2.30 4.90 -34.93
N TYR A 414 1.77 4.77 -36.14
CA TYR A 414 0.71 5.63 -36.63
C TYR A 414 -0.65 4.95 -36.49
N ASP A 415 -1.47 5.48 -35.57
CA ASP A 415 -2.87 5.09 -35.40
C ASP A 415 -3.79 6.13 -36.10
N SER A 416 -4.62 6.85 -35.35
CA SER A 416 -5.23 8.12 -35.80
C SER A 416 -4.26 9.32 -35.68
N ALA A 417 -3.24 9.17 -34.85
CA ALA A 417 -2.13 10.08 -34.65
C ALA A 417 -0.84 9.29 -34.44
N VAL A 418 0.31 9.96 -34.59
CA VAL A 418 1.62 9.34 -34.33
C VAL A 418 1.82 9.20 -32.82
N VAL A 419 1.83 7.96 -32.34
CA VAL A 419 2.14 7.60 -30.96
C VAL A 419 3.62 7.23 -30.89
N LYS A 420 4.34 7.82 -29.94
CA LYS A 420 5.75 7.52 -29.67
C LYS A 420 5.87 6.86 -28.33
N MET A 421 6.67 5.82 -28.24
CA MET A 421 6.87 5.06 -27.01
C MET A 421 8.31 4.65 -26.82
N VAL A 422 8.67 4.44 -25.57
CA VAL A 422 9.95 3.84 -25.16
C VAL A 422 9.67 2.75 -24.14
N SER A 423 10.47 1.69 -24.18
CA SER A 423 10.38 0.57 -23.23
C SER A 423 11.75 -0.08 -23.03
N ASN A 424 12.04 -0.54 -21.83
CA ASN A 424 13.09 -1.51 -21.54
C ASN A 424 12.52 -2.85 -21.05
N ALA A 425 11.20 -3.02 -21.11
CA ALA A 425 10.48 -4.19 -20.63
C ALA A 425 10.07 -5.17 -21.75
N ASP A 426 10.17 -4.75 -23.01
CA ASP A 426 9.52 -5.43 -24.13
C ASP A 426 10.51 -5.78 -25.25
N LYS A 427 10.27 -6.92 -25.91
CA LYS A 427 10.99 -7.35 -27.12
C LYS A 427 10.69 -6.47 -28.34
N SER A 428 11.53 -6.59 -29.38
CA SER A 428 11.37 -5.88 -30.67
C SER A 428 10.22 -6.39 -31.57
N SER A 429 9.46 -7.41 -31.14
CA SER A 429 8.47 -8.10 -31.98
C SER A 429 7.20 -7.30 -32.28
N GLU A 430 6.51 -7.72 -33.33
CA GLU A 430 5.21 -7.18 -33.76
C GLU A 430 4.02 -7.97 -33.19
N THR A 431 2.84 -7.36 -33.32
CA THR A 431 1.52 -7.93 -33.04
C THR A 431 0.48 -7.28 -33.97
N VAL A 432 -0.78 -7.68 -33.84
CA VAL A 432 -1.90 -7.09 -34.59
C VAL A 432 -2.88 -6.47 -33.61
N LEU A 433 -3.25 -5.21 -33.85
CA LEU A 433 -4.26 -4.49 -33.07
C LEU A 433 -5.51 -4.26 -33.91
N THR A 434 -6.66 -4.68 -33.39
CA THR A 434 -7.95 -4.36 -33.99
C THR A 434 -8.36 -2.93 -33.63
N ARG A 435 -8.81 -2.17 -34.63
CA ARG A 435 -9.28 -0.79 -34.49
C ARG A 435 -10.58 -0.57 -35.24
N ARG A 436 -11.45 0.26 -34.67
CA ARG A 436 -12.65 0.72 -35.36
C ARG A 436 -12.28 1.83 -36.35
N VAL A 437 -12.71 1.67 -37.60
CA VAL A 437 -12.63 2.66 -38.69
C VAL A 437 -14.05 2.82 -39.22
N GLY A 438 -14.67 3.97 -38.96
CA GLY A 438 -16.10 4.13 -39.20
C GLY A 438 -16.92 3.12 -38.38
N SER A 439 -17.75 2.31 -39.05
CA SER A 439 -18.55 1.25 -38.43
C SER A 439 -17.81 -0.08 -38.28
N GLN A 440 -16.73 -0.31 -39.03
CA GLN A 440 -16.07 -1.62 -39.15
C GLN A 440 -14.87 -1.76 -38.20
N LEU A 441 -14.63 -2.99 -37.74
CA LEU A 441 -13.43 -3.39 -37.01
C LEU A 441 -12.40 -3.92 -38.01
N GLN A 442 -11.21 -3.31 -38.04
CA GLN A 442 -10.13 -3.66 -38.97
C GLN A 442 -8.83 -3.97 -38.20
N PRO A 443 -8.07 -5.00 -38.60
CA PRO A 443 -6.77 -5.31 -38.03
C PRO A 443 -5.67 -4.40 -38.61
N PHE A 444 -4.75 -3.95 -37.76
CA PHE A 444 -3.56 -3.20 -38.16
C PHE A 444 -2.31 -3.80 -37.52
N PRO A 445 -1.17 -3.87 -38.24
CA PRO A 445 0.09 -4.23 -37.63
C PRO A 445 0.47 -3.20 -36.57
N ALA A 446 1.06 -3.66 -35.47
CA ALA A 446 1.49 -2.81 -34.39
C ALA A 446 2.68 -3.43 -33.64
N PRO A 447 3.58 -2.60 -33.08
CA PRO A 447 4.59 -3.09 -32.14
C PRO A 447 3.95 -3.70 -30.89
N LEU A 448 4.48 -4.83 -30.39
CA LEU A 448 3.94 -5.53 -29.20
C LEU A 448 3.76 -4.59 -27.99
N ARG A 449 4.75 -3.73 -27.74
CA ARG A 449 4.75 -2.75 -26.64
C ARG A 449 3.55 -1.80 -26.66
N VAL A 450 2.98 -1.51 -27.83
CA VAL A 450 1.76 -0.69 -27.95
C VAL A 450 0.56 -1.45 -27.38
N SER A 451 0.45 -2.74 -27.67
CA SER A 451 -0.60 -3.60 -27.10
C SER A 451 -0.46 -3.74 -25.59
N GLU A 452 0.76 -4.02 -25.13
CA GLU A 452 1.08 -4.18 -23.71
C GLU A 452 0.78 -2.91 -22.90
N TYR A 453 1.19 -1.74 -23.40
CA TYR A 453 0.85 -0.46 -22.77
C TYR A 453 -0.66 -0.19 -22.70
N ASN A 454 -1.38 -0.42 -23.80
CA ASN A 454 -2.83 -0.21 -23.82
C ASN A 454 -3.56 -1.11 -22.81
N THR A 455 -3.04 -2.31 -22.58
CA THR A 455 -3.55 -3.26 -21.58
C THR A 455 -3.27 -2.78 -20.16
N ASN A 456 -2.07 -2.25 -19.90
CA ASN A 456 -1.58 -2.08 -18.53
C ASN A 456 -1.63 -0.64 -17.98
N MET A 457 -1.81 0.39 -18.80
CA MET A 457 -1.77 1.79 -18.35
C MET A 457 -3.01 2.24 -17.56
N GLN A 458 -4.17 1.58 -17.72
CA GLN A 458 -5.47 2.09 -17.23
C GLN A 458 -5.71 1.95 -15.72
N GLY A 459 -4.75 1.44 -14.93
CA GLY A 459 -5.01 1.09 -13.53
C GLY A 459 -5.47 2.26 -12.65
N VAL A 460 -4.90 3.46 -12.85
CA VAL A 460 -5.30 4.68 -12.12
C VAL A 460 -6.68 5.16 -12.57
N ASP A 461 -6.95 5.20 -13.88
CA ASP A 461 -8.26 5.60 -14.42
C ASP A 461 -9.38 4.68 -13.93
N ARG A 462 -9.11 3.37 -13.84
CA ARG A 462 -10.08 2.38 -13.32
C ARG A 462 -10.32 2.53 -11.83
N LEU A 463 -9.26 2.80 -11.06
CA LEU A 463 -9.41 3.16 -9.65
C LEU A 463 -10.31 4.39 -9.49
N ASP A 464 -10.07 5.45 -10.27
CA ASP A 464 -10.86 6.68 -10.19
C ASP A 464 -12.33 6.44 -10.57
N GLN A 465 -12.61 5.64 -11.61
CA GLN A 465 -13.99 5.23 -11.97
C GLN A 465 -14.71 4.50 -10.81
N LEU A 466 -14.02 3.56 -10.16
CA LEU A 466 -14.57 2.85 -9.00
C LEU A 466 -14.74 3.77 -7.80
N ARG A 467 -13.79 4.67 -7.56
CA ARG A 467 -13.82 5.67 -6.49
C ARG A 467 -15.04 6.58 -6.65
N GLU A 468 -15.24 7.13 -7.84
CA GLU A 468 -16.31 8.08 -8.18
C GLU A 468 -17.71 7.49 -7.93
N ARG A 469 -17.93 6.22 -8.26
CA ARG A 469 -19.23 5.54 -8.17
C ARG A 469 -19.91 5.69 -6.81
N PHE A 470 -19.16 5.51 -5.72
CA PHE A 470 -19.65 5.66 -4.34
C PHE A 470 -18.86 6.73 -3.58
N SER A 471 -18.29 7.72 -4.28
CA SER A 471 -17.39 8.73 -3.71
C SER A 471 -18.03 9.50 -2.54
N LEU A 472 -17.40 9.41 -1.37
CA LEU A 472 -17.69 10.23 -0.21
C LEU A 472 -17.21 11.66 -0.43
N ALA A 473 -16.08 11.86 -1.11
CA ALA A 473 -15.53 13.17 -1.38
C ALA A 473 -16.44 14.04 -2.27
N ASP A 474 -17.08 13.42 -3.25
CA ASP A 474 -17.88 14.10 -4.27
C ASP A 474 -19.38 13.99 -4.00
N GLY A 475 -19.85 12.91 -3.36
CA GLY A 475 -21.25 12.78 -2.98
C GLY A 475 -21.67 13.61 -1.77
N HIS A 476 -20.71 14.14 -1.00
CA HIS A 476 -20.98 14.96 0.18
C HIS A 476 -20.34 16.35 0.08
N THR A 477 -21.11 17.38 0.39
CA THR A 477 -20.60 18.76 0.34
C THR A 477 -19.74 19.10 1.55
N PHE A 478 -18.43 19.24 1.35
CA PHE A 478 -17.48 19.66 2.39
C PHE A 478 -16.87 21.03 2.09
N LYS A 479 -17.14 22.03 2.94
CA LYS A 479 -16.55 23.38 2.82
C LYS A 479 -15.03 23.37 3.08
N LYS A 480 -14.57 22.52 4.00
CA LYS A 480 -13.17 22.44 4.44
C LYS A 480 -12.40 21.43 3.57
N TRP A 481 -11.33 21.90 2.92
CA TRP A 481 -10.55 21.12 1.94
C TRP A 481 -10.07 19.77 2.48
N TYR A 482 -9.63 19.72 3.74
CA TYR A 482 -9.06 18.53 4.35
C TYR A 482 -10.09 17.44 4.61
N LYS A 483 -11.37 17.79 4.79
CA LYS A 483 -12.45 16.80 4.88
C LYS A 483 -12.68 16.18 3.50
N LYS A 484 -12.77 17.02 2.46
CA LYS A 484 -12.96 16.55 1.09
C LYS A 484 -11.82 15.64 0.64
N LEU A 485 -10.57 16.11 0.74
CA LEU A 485 -9.41 15.33 0.31
C LEU A 485 -9.22 14.08 1.19
N GLY A 486 -9.41 14.17 2.51
CA GLY A 486 -9.34 13.00 3.37
C GLY A 486 -10.41 11.96 3.06
N MET A 487 -11.64 12.37 2.75
CA MET A 487 -12.68 11.43 2.28
C MET A 487 -12.34 10.79 0.93
N ALA A 488 -11.62 11.48 0.04
CA ALA A 488 -11.16 10.87 -1.21
C ALA A 488 -10.16 9.73 -0.97
N PHE A 489 -9.31 9.86 0.05
CA PHE A 489 -8.42 8.78 0.48
C PHE A 489 -9.16 7.64 1.20
N VAL A 490 -10.22 7.95 1.95
CA VAL A 490 -11.15 6.92 2.46
C VAL A 490 -11.83 6.18 1.31
N ASP A 491 -12.18 6.88 0.22
CA ASP A 491 -12.74 6.25 -0.98
C ASP A 491 -11.73 5.31 -1.66
N ILE A 492 -10.44 5.69 -1.74
CA ILE A 492 -9.37 4.82 -2.26
C ILE A 492 -9.26 3.56 -1.41
N ALA A 493 -9.22 3.70 -0.08
CA ALA A 493 -9.17 2.56 0.83
C ALA A 493 -10.38 1.63 0.69
N ARG A 494 -11.59 2.19 0.50
CA ARG A 494 -12.80 1.40 0.20
C ARG A 494 -12.65 0.61 -1.10
N VAL A 495 -12.15 1.22 -2.16
CA VAL A 495 -11.95 0.52 -3.45
C VAL A 495 -10.89 -0.57 -3.30
N ASN A 496 -9.78 -0.30 -2.61
CA ASN A 496 -8.77 -1.30 -2.31
C ASN A 496 -9.33 -2.49 -1.50
N ALA A 497 -10.15 -2.22 -0.48
CA ALA A 497 -10.84 -3.24 0.29
C ALA A 497 -11.75 -4.12 -0.58
N TYR A 498 -12.58 -3.48 -1.40
CA TYR A 498 -13.47 -4.18 -2.34
C TYR A 498 -12.70 -5.03 -3.35
N MET A 499 -11.68 -4.45 -4.01
CA MET A 499 -10.91 -5.15 -5.04
C MET A 499 -10.11 -6.30 -4.46
N THR A 500 -9.59 -6.17 -3.23
CA THR A 500 -8.89 -7.26 -2.54
C THR A 500 -9.84 -8.38 -2.14
N ARG A 501 -11.03 -8.04 -1.64
CA ARG A 501 -12.10 -9.02 -1.36
C ARG A 501 -12.56 -9.76 -2.59
N LYS A 502 -12.64 -9.08 -3.73
CA LYS A 502 -12.97 -9.71 -5.02
C LYS A 502 -11.92 -10.73 -5.49
N LEU A 503 -10.69 -10.67 -4.98
CA LEU A 503 -9.66 -11.68 -5.27
C LEU A 503 -9.80 -12.93 -4.39
N THR A 504 -10.57 -12.87 -3.30
CA THR A 504 -10.73 -13.99 -2.35
C THR A 504 -12.11 -14.63 -2.41
N ILE A 505 -13.14 -13.83 -2.70
CA ILE A 505 -14.54 -14.27 -2.77
C ILE A 505 -15.00 -14.27 -4.23
N ASP A 506 -15.68 -15.34 -4.63
CA ASP A 506 -16.38 -15.38 -5.89
C ASP A 506 -17.65 -14.51 -5.84
N VAL A 507 -17.62 -13.42 -6.61
CA VAL A 507 -18.73 -12.46 -6.71
C VAL A 507 -19.40 -12.50 -8.09
N THR A 508 -19.13 -13.53 -8.90
CA THR A 508 -19.65 -13.65 -10.28
C THR A 508 -21.17 -13.74 -10.35
N ARG A 509 -21.81 -14.26 -9.30
CA ARG A 509 -23.27 -14.38 -9.21
C ARG A 509 -23.96 -13.09 -8.77
N ASP A 510 -23.20 -12.10 -8.30
CA ASP A 510 -23.73 -10.81 -7.89
C ASP A 510 -23.93 -9.92 -9.12
N ARG A 511 -25.15 -9.37 -9.27
CA ARG A 511 -25.46 -8.41 -10.33
C ARG A 511 -24.61 -7.15 -10.21
N ASP A 512 -24.31 -6.72 -9.00
CA ASP A 512 -23.58 -5.49 -8.72
C ASP A 512 -22.69 -5.62 -7.46
N PRO A 513 -21.57 -6.36 -7.57
CA PRO A 513 -20.75 -6.73 -6.41
C PRO A 513 -20.17 -5.53 -5.66
N HIS A 514 -19.88 -4.43 -6.35
CA HIS A 514 -19.40 -3.23 -5.68
C HIS A 514 -20.51 -2.55 -4.87
N ARG A 515 -21.74 -2.50 -5.38
CA ARG A 515 -22.88 -1.95 -4.62
C ARG A 515 -23.19 -2.81 -3.41
N SER A 516 -23.19 -4.14 -3.56
CA SER A 516 -23.41 -5.08 -2.47
C SER A 516 -22.35 -4.94 -1.38
N PHE A 517 -21.08 -4.83 -1.77
CA PHE A 517 -19.99 -4.56 -0.82
C PHE A 517 -20.23 -3.26 -0.01
N VAL A 518 -20.61 -2.17 -0.66
CA VAL A 518 -20.86 -0.89 0.02
C VAL A 518 -22.12 -0.94 0.90
N ALA A 519 -23.14 -1.72 0.51
CA ALA A 519 -24.34 -1.95 1.30
C ALA A 519 -24.04 -2.73 2.58
N GLU A 520 -23.33 -3.85 2.47
CA GLU A 520 -22.85 -4.65 3.62
C GLU A 520 -21.97 -3.79 4.54
N LEU A 521 -21.04 -3.01 3.97
CA LEU A 521 -20.21 -2.08 4.72
C LEU A 521 -21.07 -1.11 5.54
N ALA A 522 -21.99 -0.39 4.88
CA ALA A 522 -22.87 0.57 5.54
C ALA A 522 -23.74 -0.06 6.64
N GLU A 523 -24.31 -1.24 6.38
CA GLU A 523 -25.12 -1.99 7.33
C GLU A 523 -24.31 -2.35 8.59
N GLU A 524 -23.11 -2.90 8.42
CA GLU A 524 -22.26 -3.33 9.54
C GLU A 524 -21.83 -2.16 10.42
N GLN A 525 -21.52 -1.00 9.81
CA GLN A 525 -21.20 0.22 10.57
C GLN A 525 -22.40 0.79 11.33
N ILE A 526 -23.59 0.77 10.72
CA ILE A 526 -24.82 1.30 11.32
C ILE A 526 -25.29 0.39 12.47
N SER A 527 -25.31 -0.93 12.23
CA SER A 527 -25.80 -1.93 13.19
C SER A 527 -24.83 -2.21 14.35
N GLY A 528 -23.54 -1.89 14.20
CA GLY A 528 -22.51 -2.21 15.20
C GLY A 528 -21.79 -3.55 14.96
N LYS A 529 -22.22 -4.36 13.98
CA LYS A 529 -21.56 -5.62 13.59
C LYS A 529 -20.09 -5.43 13.20
N TRP A 530 -19.69 -4.21 12.83
CA TRP A 530 -18.28 -3.87 12.57
C TRP A 530 -17.34 -4.24 13.74
N MET A 531 -17.85 -4.34 14.98
CA MET A 531 -17.07 -4.76 16.16
C MET A 531 -16.63 -6.24 16.12
N GLU A 532 -17.29 -7.06 15.30
CA GLU A 532 -16.95 -8.47 15.10
C GLU A 532 -15.78 -8.64 14.14
N ALA A 533 -15.44 -7.60 13.36
CA ALA A 533 -14.32 -7.63 12.44
C ALA A 533 -13.00 -7.95 13.19
N PRO A 534 -12.17 -8.87 12.66
CA PRO A 534 -10.87 -9.18 13.24
C PRO A 534 -10.05 -7.91 13.46
N SER A 535 -9.70 -7.61 14.72
CA SER A 535 -8.79 -6.52 15.03
C SER A 535 -7.34 -6.98 14.87
N ASP A 536 -6.41 -6.05 14.55
CA ASP A 536 -4.96 -6.30 14.54
C ASP A 536 -4.46 -6.96 15.86
N ARG A 537 -5.18 -6.79 16.97
CA ARG A 537 -4.86 -7.45 18.26
C ARG A 537 -5.06 -8.97 18.24
N ARG A 538 -5.91 -9.51 17.35
CA ARG A 538 -6.06 -10.96 17.13
C ARG A 538 -5.10 -11.52 16.08
N MET A 539 -4.43 -10.67 15.30
CA MET A 539 -3.58 -11.12 14.18
C MET A 539 -2.27 -11.80 14.62
N PHE A 540 -1.90 -11.76 15.91
CA PHE A 540 -0.68 -12.39 16.40
C PHE A 540 -0.83 -13.85 16.86
N TYR A 541 -2.04 -14.44 16.84
CA TYR A 541 -2.27 -15.75 17.46
C TYR A 541 -2.71 -16.89 16.51
N SER A 542 -2.90 -16.65 15.21
CA SER A 542 -3.36 -17.72 14.30
C SER A 542 -2.24 -18.54 13.64
N ALA A 543 -0.99 -18.43 14.11
CA ALA A 543 0.12 -19.24 13.61
C ALA A 543 0.64 -20.19 14.70
N ARG A 544 -0.19 -21.18 15.09
CA ARG A 544 0.26 -22.49 15.57
C ARG A 544 -0.90 -23.46 15.79
N GLY A 545 -0.87 -24.56 15.06
CA GLY A 545 -1.50 -25.82 15.45
C GLY A 545 -2.77 -26.15 14.69
N GLU A 546 -2.62 -26.86 13.57
CA GLU A 546 -3.59 -27.88 13.19
C GLU A 546 -3.73 -28.90 14.33
N SER A 547 -4.90 -28.95 14.95
CA SER A 547 -5.54 -30.17 15.46
C SER A 547 -6.95 -29.79 15.89
N GLY A 548 -7.96 -30.27 15.18
CA GLY A 548 -9.35 -29.91 15.40
C GLY A 548 -9.90 -30.40 16.73
N VAL A 549 -10.94 -29.72 17.21
CA VAL A 549 -12.25 -30.28 17.57
C VAL A 549 -13.26 -29.13 17.48
N ALA A 550 -14.27 -29.29 16.65
CA ALA A 550 -15.47 -28.46 16.68
C ALA A 550 -16.29 -28.82 17.93
N ALA A 551 -16.75 -27.83 18.71
CA ALA A 551 -17.86 -28.03 19.62
C ALA A 551 -18.64 -26.72 19.80
N ALA A 552 -19.87 -26.74 19.30
CA ALA A 552 -20.94 -25.82 19.65
C ALA A 552 -21.29 -25.95 21.14
N VAL A 553 -21.78 -24.86 21.75
CA VAL A 553 -22.73 -24.97 22.88
C VAL A 553 -23.76 -23.85 22.76
N GLU A 554 -24.98 -24.23 22.41
CA GLU A 554 -26.21 -23.46 22.59
C GLU A 554 -26.70 -23.56 24.05
N ALA A 555 -27.28 -22.43 24.49
CA ALA A 555 -28.45 -22.23 25.35
C ALA A 555 -28.75 -23.08 26.62
N SER A 556 -29.16 -22.31 27.65
CA SER A 556 -30.18 -22.60 28.68
C SER A 556 -29.81 -23.35 29.96
N ALA A 557 -30.01 -22.66 31.10
CA ALA A 557 -30.77 -23.17 32.25
C ALA A 557 -31.26 -22.00 33.15
N MET A 558 -32.57 -21.96 33.35
CA MET A 558 -33.29 -21.17 34.36
C MET A 558 -32.96 -21.64 35.78
N TRP A 559 -33.29 -20.84 36.82
CA TRP A 559 -34.15 -21.20 37.97
C TRP A 559 -34.56 -19.91 38.73
N HIS A 560 -35.78 -19.92 39.28
CA HIS A 560 -36.51 -18.79 39.88
C HIS A 560 -36.33 -18.69 41.42
N CYS A 561 -36.43 -17.45 41.94
CA CYS A 561 -37.39 -16.95 42.96
C CYS A 561 -36.78 -15.99 44.02
N GLY A 562 -37.33 -14.76 44.12
CA GLY A 562 -37.41 -14.01 45.37
C GLY A 562 -36.94 -12.52 45.39
N GLY A 563 -37.86 -11.59 45.09
CA GLY A 563 -38.06 -10.34 45.87
C GLY A 563 -37.15 -9.09 45.74
N VAL A 564 -37.73 -8.02 45.18
CA VAL A 564 -37.64 -6.57 45.56
C VAL A 564 -36.55 -5.64 44.95
N GLU A 565 -37.05 -4.75 44.08
CA GLU A 565 -36.68 -3.36 43.66
C GLU A 565 -35.37 -2.97 42.92
N PRO A 566 -35.45 -1.95 42.02
CA PRO A 566 -34.57 -1.81 40.85
C PRO A 566 -33.40 -0.86 41.07
N SER A 567 -32.18 -1.37 40.91
CA SER A 567 -30.95 -0.57 40.83
C SER A 567 -30.19 -0.83 39.53
N THR A 568 -30.04 0.25 38.75
CA THR A 568 -28.99 0.51 37.74
C THR A 568 -28.34 -0.69 37.04
N MET A 569 -28.79 -1.01 35.82
CA MET A 569 -28.05 -1.91 34.91
C MET A 569 -26.80 -1.22 34.35
N SER A 570 -25.68 -1.35 35.06
CA SER A 570 -24.35 -1.24 34.46
C SER A 570 -24.10 -2.46 33.57
N SER A 571 -23.59 -2.25 32.36
CA SER A 571 -23.02 -3.32 31.53
C SER A 571 -21.97 -4.10 32.34
N PRO A 572 -21.85 -5.44 32.20
CA PRO A 572 -20.90 -6.21 32.99
C PRO A 572 -19.49 -5.72 32.67
N GLN A 573 -18.87 -5.02 33.62
CA GLN A 573 -17.45 -4.72 33.57
C GLN A 573 -16.73 -6.06 33.58
N LYS A 574 -16.18 -6.45 32.44
CA LYS A 574 -15.27 -7.59 32.34
C LYS A 574 -14.02 -7.24 33.16
N SER A 575 -13.99 -7.67 34.42
CA SER A 575 -12.81 -7.57 35.26
C SER A 575 -11.79 -8.63 34.84
N CYS A 576 -10.51 -8.25 34.81
CA CYS A 576 -9.45 -9.21 34.53
C CYS A 576 -9.28 -10.12 35.73
N VAL A 577 -9.45 -11.43 35.54
CA VAL A 577 -9.11 -12.43 36.55
C VAL A 577 -7.73 -12.99 36.22
N ALA A 578 -6.80 -12.84 37.15
CA ALA A 578 -5.48 -13.46 37.08
C ALA A 578 -5.59 -14.89 37.58
N LEU A 579 -5.29 -15.86 36.71
CA LEU A 579 -5.23 -17.28 37.06
C LEU A 579 -3.79 -17.76 36.97
N ASN A 580 -3.39 -18.67 37.85
CA ASN A 580 -2.05 -19.21 37.80
C ASN A 580 -1.86 -19.95 36.45
N SER A 581 -0.85 -19.59 35.67
CA SER A 581 -0.61 -20.20 34.36
C SER A 581 -0.47 -21.72 34.39
N LYS A 582 -0.10 -22.33 35.53
CA LYS A 582 -0.08 -23.80 35.71
C LYS A 582 -1.46 -24.45 35.61
N GLN A 583 -2.51 -23.72 35.99
CA GLN A 583 -3.89 -24.22 35.95
C GLN A 583 -4.47 -24.23 34.53
N ILE A 584 -3.89 -23.43 33.63
CA ILE A 584 -4.35 -23.27 32.24
C ILE A 584 -3.46 -24.05 31.27
N PHE A 585 -2.16 -24.03 31.49
CA PHE A 585 -1.17 -24.73 30.69
C PHE A 585 -0.56 -25.84 31.56
N GLY A 586 -1.03 -27.07 31.39
CA GLY A 586 -0.51 -28.23 32.12
C GLY A 586 1.00 -28.43 31.95
N ASP A 587 1.62 -29.25 32.80
CA ASP A 587 3.08 -29.39 32.94
C ASP A 587 3.87 -29.74 31.66
N LYS A 588 3.18 -30.13 30.57
CA LYS A 588 3.79 -30.46 29.28
C LYS A 588 4.15 -29.22 28.43
N MET A 589 3.65 -28.02 28.74
CA MET A 589 4.04 -26.80 28.02
C MET A 589 5.31 -26.17 28.64
N ARG A 590 6.46 -26.47 28.04
CA ARG A 590 7.80 -26.03 28.49
C ARG A 590 8.08 -24.51 28.42
N ARG A 591 7.10 -23.66 28.09
CA ARG A 591 7.36 -22.25 27.75
C ARG A 591 6.20 -21.33 28.15
N ARG A 592 6.13 -20.97 29.43
CA ARG A 592 5.27 -19.91 29.99
C ARG A 592 6.10 -18.62 30.02
N HIS A 593 5.97 -17.74 29.03
CA HIS A 593 6.82 -16.55 28.91
C HIS A 593 6.00 -15.30 29.25
N CYS A 594 6.51 -14.50 30.19
CA CYS A 594 5.99 -13.16 30.46
C CYS A 594 6.18 -12.26 29.22
N VAL A 595 5.10 -11.61 28.77
CA VAL A 595 5.14 -10.74 27.58
C VAL A 595 6.05 -9.52 27.79
N VAL A 596 6.10 -8.97 29.01
CA VAL A 596 6.96 -7.84 29.36
C VAL A 596 8.42 -8.25 29.43
N CYS A 597 8.75 -9.35 30.11
CA CYS A 597 10.13 -9.85 30.17
C CYS A 597 10.66 -10.18 28.77
N ARG A 598 9.83 -10.76 27.90
CA ARG A 598 10.20 -11.02 26.50
C ARG A 598 10.43 -9.72 25.71
N TRP A 599 9.63 -8.69 25.94
CA TRP A 599 9.76 -7.41 25.26
C TRP A 599 11.02 -6.64 25.69
N GLU A 600 11.39 -6.75 26.95
CA GLU A 600 12.56 -6.09 27.53
C GLU A 600 13.84 -6.95 27.48
N ASP A 601 13.80 -8.04 26.69
CA ASP A 601 14.91 -8.99 26.50
C ASP A 601 15.49 -9.57 27.81
N ARG A 602 14.62 -9.74 28.81
CA ARG A 602 14.94 -10.36 30.11
C ARG A 602 14.67 -11.86 30.07
N PHE A 603 15.40 -12.62 30.89
CA PHE A 603 15.18 -14.05 31.02
C PHE A 603 13.71 -14.34 31.38
N PRO A 604 12.98 -15.08 30.54
CA PRO A 604 11.56 -15.34 30.77
C PRO A 604 11.37 -16.22 32.00
N THR A 605 10.52 -15.78 32.93
CA THR A 605 10.22 -16.52 34.16
C THR A 605 9.12 -17.55 33.94
N VAL A 606 9.28 -18.74 34.51
CA VAL A 606 8.36 -19.89 34.35
C VAL A 606 7.11 -19.77 35.25
N VAL A 607 7.08 -18.78 36.14
CA VAL A 607 5.96 -18.50 37.05
C VAL A 607 5.27 -17.23 36.58
N THR A 608 4.18 -17.40 35.84
CA THR A 608 3.36 -16.31 35.31
C THR A 608 1.90 -16.45 35.71
N ASP A 609 1.20 -15.34 35.87
CA ASP A 609 -0.27 -15.31 35.89
C ASP A 609 -0.77 -15.08 34.48
N HIS A 610 -1.83 -15.80 34.12
CA HIS A 610 -2.47 -15.73 32.81
C HIS A 610 -3.82 -15.02 32.93
N CYS A 611 -4.03 -14.04 32.06
CA CYS A 611 -5.32 -13.39 31.91
C CYS A 611 -6.11 -14.06 30.78
N THR A 612 -7.16 -14.80 31.11
CA THR A 612 -8.02 -15.47 30.12
C THR A 612 -8.75 -14.50 29.20
N LEU A 613 -8.97 -13.26 29.65
CA LEU A 613 -9.62 -12.22 28.87
C LEU A 613 -8.73 -11.65 27.76
N HIS A 614 -7.43 -11.56 28.03
CA HIS A 614 -6.44 -10.91 27.17
C HIS A 614 -5.44 -11.88 26.53
N GLY A 615 -5.43 -13.15 26.96
CA GLY A 615 -4.52 -14.18 26.45
C GLY A 615 -3.05 -13.96 26.79
N VAL A 616 -2.74 -13.08 27.75
CA VAL A 616 -1.36 -12.71 28.11
C VAL A 616 -0.91 -13.36 29.40
N SER A 617 0.39 -13.65 29.49
CA SER A 617 1.04 -14.14 30.70
C SER A 617 1.99 -13.06 31.24
N LEU A 618 1.93 -12.78 32.54
CA LEU A 618 2.76 -11.79 33.24
C LEU A 618 3.49 -12.43 34.41
N CYS A 619 4.73 -12.05 34.66
CA CYS A 619 5.50 -12.57 35.79
C CYS A 619 4.99 -11.99 37.11
N GLN A 620 5.01 -12.80 38.18
CA GLN A 620 4.67 -12.34 39.54
C GLN A 620 5.82 -11.57 40.23
N ILE A 621 7.01 -11.57 39.62
CA ILE A 621 8.21 -10.97 40.20
C ILE A 621 8.29 -9.50 39.78
N VAL A 622 8.25 -8.60 40.75
CA VAL A 622 8.60 -7.18 40.58
C VAL A 622 10.13 -7.09 40.55
N HIS A 623 10.70 -6.82 39.39
CA HIS A 623 12.15 -6.66 39.25
C HIS A 623 12.59 -5.28 39.78
N THR A 624 13.37 -5.26 40.86
CA THR A 624 13.78 -4.04 41.58
C THR A 624 15.10 -3.42 41.08
N THR A 625 15.79 -4.01 40.11
CA THR A 625 17.05 -3.47 39.57
C THR A 625 16.82 -2.52 38.40
N ALA A 626 17.32 -1.29 38.56
CA ALA A 626 17.22 -0.19 37.62
C ALA A 626 18.08 -0.41 36.36
N ALA A 627 17.44 -0.86 35.27
CA ALA A 627 17.85 -0.43 33.93
C ALA A 627 17.22 0.94 33.67
N LYS A 628 17.89 1.82 32.89
CA LYS A 628 17.41 3.19 32.58
C LYS A 628 15.90 3.17 32.29
N PRO A 629 15.06 3.81 33.14
CA PRO A 629 13.63 3.72 32.99
C PRO A 629 13.22 4.46 31.71
N TYR A 630 12.45 3.78 30.85
CA TYR A 630 11.58 4.50 29.95
C TYR A 630 10.52 5.19 30.82
N PHE A 631 10.68 6.49 31.03
CA PHE A 631 9.67 7.28 31.72
C PHE A 631 8.40 7.30 30.89
N CYS A 632 7.34 6.68 31.41
CA CYS A 632 5.99 6.96 30.94
C CYS A 632 5.76 8.47 31.03
N GLN A 633 5.37 9.11 29.93
CA GLN A 633 5.20 10.57 29.88
C GLN A 633 4.04 11.08 30.76
N GLN A 634 3.26 10.17 31.36
CA GLN A 634 2.12 10.45 32.23
C GLN A 634 2.32 9.71 33.56
N PRO A 635 2.71 10.39 34.66
CA PRO A 635 2.99 9.75 35.94
C PRO A 635 1.76 9.16 36.65
N THR A 636 0.57 9.34 36.09
CA THR A 636 -0.69 8.84 36.65
C THR A 636 -1.17 7.53 36.02
N TRP A 637 -0.48 7.00 35.02
CA TRP A 637 -0.88 5.75 34.37
C TRP A 637 -0.32 4.54 35.12
N THR A 638 -1.18 3.55 35.36
CA THR A 638 -0.73 2.25 35.84
C THR A 638 -0.12 1.44 34.70
N CYS A 639 0.65 0.37 35.00
CA CYS A 639 1.20 -0.53 33.98
C CYS A 639 0.15 -1.25 33.10
N TRP A 640 -1.14 -1.03 33.38
CA TRP A 640 -2.31 -1.55 32.69
C TRP A 640 -3.01 -0.51 31.80
N GLU A 641 -2.63 0.77 31.89
CA GLU A 641 -3.13 1.90 31.09
C GLU A 641 -2.07 2.32 30.05
#